data_AF-B9PU09-F1
#
_entry.id   AF-B9PU09-F1
#
_cell.length_a   1.000
_cell.length_b   1.000
_cell.length_c   1.000
_cell.angle_alpha   90.00
_cell.angle_beta   90.00
_cell.angle_gamma   90.00
#
_symmetry.space_group_name_H-M   'P 1'
#
loop_
_entity.id
_entity.type
_entity.pdbx_description
1 polymer ?
#
loop_
_entity_poly.entity_id
_entity_poly.type
_entity_poly.pdbx_seq_one_letter_code
_entity_poly.pdbx_strand_id
1 'polypeptide(L)'
;MFFLSTSVIPGAAVFSVRFARNPTPCLLPRNSLPVHLRHTALTPRFLEHSNLAFGFFRRSISTGCSRTLRIKSTPVGVLFSAKMASRTPFQDAALSIVKGAACIALSLKTARTTQNVKFSKDNRCSITLGPIEVEPTAAEEALLKTLTKQKIEENCPFRVFTIPRDLATRMYQESYLDEFGIPANVKEVRLVVLPEWNINANMYPVLKSTGQIADIQFESVKFNEEKKQLCLSLHVVPGPDEQSPALAEEEKLGPEEIPSRAQVLPPSGVEGDDFGEGDDDQTITPWDVQAAEGGIDYNKLLKKFGCSSITPELISRIEALTGKRAHHLLRRGIFFSHRDLNLLLDSLEKRQARLASGKREDGPGSEGLSGPGFYLYTGRGPSSEALHIGHLVPFMFTKYLQDVFDVPLVIQLTDDEKFLFKDSLTLEETHRLAFENAKDIIACGFDPDKTFIFSDLSYIQHLYPVILEIQKKVTYNQVRGLFGFVESDNVGKSAFPAVQAAPSFPTAFPMIFGGKKDVRCLIPQAIDQDPYFRMTRDVAPRLGLLKPALIHSRFIPALQGFKTKMSGSVETSSIYVSDTPEQIKNKINKYAFSGGQATEAEQRVKGADLDIDIPFQYLTFILNDDDQLKEIGEKYQKGEMLTGEVKAILIKELQALVLGHQERRAKVTDDMVRQFMDPFRPCFKKYAQ
;
A
#
# COMPACT_ATOMS: atom_id res chain seq x y z
N MET A 1 37.88 -59.01 13.76
CA MET A 1 38.46 -58.81 15.11
C MET A 1 37.33 -58.33 16.00
N PHE A 2 36.72 -59.23 16.79
CA PHE A 2 36.94 -59.38 18.25
C PHE A 2 36.47 -58.12 19.02
N PHE A 3 35.24 -58.08 19.61
CA PHE A 3 34.76 -58.70 20.89
C PHE A 3 35.43 -58.06 22.14
N LEU A 4 34.78 -57.72 23.27
CA LEU A 4 33.45 -58.03 23.89
C LEU A 4 32.78 -56.72 24.43
N SER A 5 31.46 -56.57 24.67
CA SER A 5 30.50 -57.27 25.60
C SER A 5 30.89 -57.13 27.08
N THR A 6 30.06 -56.75 28.08
CA THR A 6 28.66 -57.07 28.46
C THR A 6 28.04 -55.97 29.38
N SER A 7 26.75 -55.57 29.25
CA SER A 7 25.54 -55.90 30.12
C SER A 7 25.59 -55.42 31.60
N VAL A 8 24.54 -55.13 32.42
CA VAL A 8 23.06 -55.40 32.54
C VAL A 8 22.41 -54.18 33.30
N ILE A 9 21.34 -53.46 32.88
CA ILE A 9 19.86 -53.59 33.09
C ILE A 9 19.39 -53.72 34.59
N PRO A 10 18.23 -53.18 35.09
CA PRO A 10 17.34 -52.05 34.72
C PRO A 10 17.09 -51.03 35.87
N GLY A 11 16.28 -49.97 35.66
CA GLY A 11 15.64 -49.23 36.77
C GLY A 11 14.94 -47.93 36.38
N ALA A 12 13.67 -47.75 36.78
CA ALA A 12 12.86 -46.57 36.44
C ALA A 12 12.95 -45.44 37.49
N ALA A 13 12.85 -44.19 37.05
CA ALA A 13 12.57 -43.03 37.91
C ALA A 13 11.62 -42.05 37.19
N VAL A 14 10.32 -42.22 37.42
CA VAL A 14 9.27 -41.30 36.97
C VAL A 14 9.14 -40.16 37.98
N PHE A 15 9.43 -38.92 37.58
CA PHE A 15 9.10 -37.76 38.41
C PHE A 15 7.63 -37.36 38.22
N SER A 16 6.79 -37.78 39.16
CA SER A 16 5.42 -37.31 39.32
C SER A 16 5.38 -36.22 40.38
N VAL A 17 4.90 -35.02 40.02
CA VAL A 17 4.46 -34.00 40.98
C VAL A 17 2.94 -34.00 41.00
N ARG A 18 2.35 -34.47 42.10
CA ARG A 18 0.90 -34.56 42.28
C ARG A 18 0.31 -33.21 42.69
N PHE A 19 -0.75 -32.79 42.01
CA PHE A 19 -1.71 -31.83 42.56
C PHE A 19 -2.58 -32.51 43.63
N ALA A 20 -2.81 -31.83 44.75
CA ALA A 20 -3.78 -32.19 45.78
C ALA A 20 -4.91 -31.14 45.82
N ARG A 21 -6.15 -31.55 46.14
CA ARG A 21 -7.34 -30.69 46.14
C ARG A 21 -7.94 -30.53 47.56
N ASN A 22 -8.34 -29.29 47.88
CA ASN A 22 -9.47 -28.87 48.73
C ASN A 22 -9.42 -29.20 50.26
N PRO A 23 -10.22 -28.53 51.14
CA PRO A 23 -11.36 -27.63 50.85
C PRO A 23 -11.41 -26.22 51.55
N THR A 24 -12.44 -25.46 51.13
CA THR A 24 -13.12 -24.22 51.61
C THR A 24 -13.44 -24.07 53.12
N PRO A 25 -14.07 -22.96 53.62
CA PRO A 25 -14.22 -21.56 53.12
C PRO A 25 -14.03 -20.45 54.21
N CYS A 26 -14.01 -19.16 53.80
CA CYS A 26 -14.37 -18.02 54.67
C CYS A 26 -15.27 -16.99 53.94
N LEU A 27 -15.91 -16.10 54.69
CA LEU A 27 -17.23 -15.50 54.38
C LEU A 27 -17.27 -13.95 54.51
N LEU A 28 -18.23 -13.33 53.80
CA LEU A 28 -18.79 -11.95 53.98
C LEU A 28 -17.94 -10.73 53.52
N PRO A 29 -18.56 -9.56 53.25
CA PRO A 29 -19.83 -9.34 52.53
C PRO A 29 -19.82 -8.14 51.52
N ARG A 30 -20.91 -7.98 50.77
CA ARG A 30 -21.24 -6.78 49.97
C ARG A 30 -21.90 -5.68 50.81
N ASN A 31 -21.70 -4.42 50.41
CA ASN A 31 -22.60 -3.24 50.50
C ASN A 31 -21.85 -2.06 49.83
N SER A 32 -22.37 -1.01 49.19
CA SER A 32 -23.61 -0.62 48.51
C SER A 32 -23.66 0.92 48.54
N LEU A 33 -23.77 1.60 47.37
CA LEU A 33 -24.14 3.04 47.21
C LEU A 33 -23.13 4.13 47.70
N PRO A 34 -23.27 5.42 47.29
CA PRO A 34 -24.07 6.00 46.20
C PRO A 34 -23.32 6.97 45.24
N VAL A 35 -24.05 7.37 44.20
CA VAL A 35 -23.80 8.55 43.33
C VAL A 35 -23.68 9.85 44.13
N HIS A 36 -22.78 10.76 43.71
CA HIS A 36 -22.91 12.18 44.03
C HIS A 36 -22.62 13.09 42.83
N LEU A 37 -23.68 13.71 42.29
CA LEU A 37 -23.54 14.92 41.48
C LEU A 37 -22.98 16.07 42.34
N ARG A 38 -22.13 16.91 41.73
CA ARG A 38 -21.95 18.30 42.15
C ARG A 38 -22.11 19.23 40.95
N HIS A 39 -23.29 19.84 40.86
CA HIS A 39 -23.43 21.13 40.19
C HIS A 39 -22.73 22.20 41.03
N THR A 40 -21.95 23.05 40.39
CA THR A 40 -21.63 24.40 40.89
C THR A 40 -21.98 25.39 39.79
N ALA A 41 -23.14 26.03 39.92
CA ALA A 41 -23.45 27.26 39.21
C ALA A 41 -23.00 28.44 40.08
N LEU A 42 -22.43 29.48 39.46
CA LEU A 42 -22.58 30.86 39.92
C LEU A 42 -22.31 31.82 38.75
N THR A 43 -23.06 32.92 38.75
CA THR A 43 -23.31 33.81 37.62
C THR A 43 -22.31 34.99 37.52
N PRO A 44 -22.25 35.69 36.38
CA PRO A 44 -21.22 36.70 36.12
C PRO A 44 -21.50 38.05 36.80
N ARG A 45 -20.45 38.85 37.02
CA ARG A 45 -20.58 40.28 37.32
C ARG A 45 -20.24 41.13 36.11
N PHE A 46 -21.15 42.05 35.81
CA PHE A 46 -20.97 43.18 34.90
C PHE A 46 -19.84 44.10 35.37
N LEU A 47 -19.18 44.75 34.41
CA LEU A 47 -18.77 46.14 34.54
C LEU A 47 -18.94 46.82 33.18
N GLU A 48 -19.44 48.05 33.20
CA GLU A 48 -20.11 48.72 32.08
C GLU A 48 -19.47 50.11 31.85
N HIS A 49 -19.53 50.60 30.61
CA HIS A 49 -19.12 51.95 30.17
C HIS A 49 -17.60 52.29 30.27
N SER A 50 -17.01 53.05 29.35
CA SER A 50 -17.57 54.22 28.65
C SER A 50 -16.93 54.50 27.28
N ASN A 51 -17.71 55.12 26.39
CA ASN A 51 -17.29 55.74 25.13
C ASN A 51 -17.26 57.28 25.29
N LEU A 52 -16.50 57.96 24.42
CA LEU A 52 -16.39 59.42 24.11
C LEU A 52 -14.92 59.87 24.25
N ALA A 53 -14.12 60.24 23.23
CA ALA A 53 -14.28 60.88 21.91
C ALA A 53 -14.16 62.42 21.88
N PHE A 54 -13.41 62.89 20.86
CA PHE A 54 -13.20 64.28 20.37
C PHE A 54 -12.26 65.25 21.11
N GLY A 55 -11.40 65.94 20.32
CA GLY A 55 -10.54 67.03 20.84
C GLY A 55 -9.34 67.48 20.00
N PHE A 56 -9.50 67.62 18.68
CA PHE A 56 -8.74 68.48 17.72
C PHE A 56 -7.58 69.38 18.23
N PHE A 57 -6.49 69.50 17.44
CA PHE A 57 -6.11 70.77 16.80
C PHE A 57 -5.15 70.64 15.57
N ARG A 58 -5.28 71.64 14.69
CA ARG A 58 -4.61 72.00 13.41
C ARG A 58 -3.06 72.06 13.42
N ARG A 59 -2.26 72.20 12.34
CA ARG A 59 -2.38 72.33 10.85
C ARG A 59 -0.96 72.26 10.25
N SER A 60 -0.78 71.81 8.99
CA SER A 60 0.13 72.44 8.01
C SER A 60 -0.15 71.92 6.58
N ILE A 61 0.10 72.73 5.54
CA ILE A 61 -0.20 72.44 4.12
C ILE A 61 0.98 72.88 3.25
N SER A 62 1.39 72.03 2.29
CA SER A 62 2.04 72.42 1.02
C SER A 62 1.69 71.34 -0.01
N THR A 63 0.92 71.62 -1.08
CA THR A 63 1.39 72.13 -2.39
C THR A 63 2.68 71.43 -2.86
N GLY A 64 2.73 70.64 -3.93
CA GLY A 64 1.72 70.30 -4.94
C GLY A 64 2.38 70.27 -6.33
N CYS A 65 2.37 69.13 -7.02
CA CYS A 65 2.75 69.08 -8.44
C CYS A 65 2.08 67.88 -9.13
N SER A 66 1.34 68.15 -10.21
CA SER A 66 0.71 67.13 -11.05
C SER A 66 1.63 66.78 -12.22
N ARG A 67 1.88 65.48 -12.44
CA ARG A 67 2.33 64.95 -13.73
C ARG A 67 1.55 63.70 -14.08
N THR A 68 0.55 63.87 -14.94
CA THR A 68 -0.16 62.78 -15.61
C THR A 68 0.81 62.02 -16.50
N LEU A 69 1.04 60.74 -16.23
CA LEU A 69 1.74 59.81 -17.12
C LEU A 69 0.82 58.64 -17.45
N ARG A 70 0.69 58.35 -18.74
CA ARG A 70 -0.35 57.47 -19.29
C ARG A 70 -0.16 56.03 -18.81
N ILE A 71 -1.25 55.42 -18.33
CA ILE A 71 -1.32 53.98 -18.11
C ILE A 71 -1.17 53.28 -19.47
N LYS A 72 -0.12 52.49 -19.62
CA LYS A 72 -0.10 51.34 -20.53
C LYS A 72 -0.26 50.08 -19.68
N SER A 73 -1.20 49.23 -20.04
CA SER A 73 -1.44 47.94 -19.38
C SER A 73 -0.35 46.94 -19.78
N THR A 74 0.28 46.35 -18.77
CA THR A 74 1.06 45.10 -18.88
C THR A 74 0.68 44.18 -17.71
N PRO A 75 0.81 42.85 -17.86
CA PRO A 75 0.31 41.90 -16.86
C PRO A 75 1.06 41.98 -15.53
N VAL A 76 0.42 41.45 -14.48
CA VAL A 76 0.84 41.52 -13.07
C VAL A 76 2.27 41.02 -12.85
N GLY A 77 3.24 41.94 -12.83
CA GLY A 77 4.56 41.72 -12.26
C GLY A 77 4.51 41.94 -10.75
N VAL A 78 4.66 40.88 -9.96
CA VAL A 78 4.76 40.98 -8.50
C VAL A 78 6.05 41.74 -8.15
N LEU A 79 5.95 42.83 -7.35
CA LEU A 79 7.14 43.54 -6.88
C LEU A 79 7.92 42.66 -5.88
N PHE A 80 9.11 42.20 -6.29
CA PHE A 80 10.00 41.45 -5.42
C PHE A 80 10.67 42.36 -4.38
N SER A 81 10.36 42.14 -3.10
CA SER A 81 10.96 42.86 -1.97
C SER A 81 12.32 42.27 -1.56
N ALA A 82 13.24 43.13 -1.10
CA ALA A 82 14.63 42.80 -0.77
C ALA A 82 14.83 41.73 0.33
N LYS A 83 13.76 41.31 1.03
CA LYS A 83 13.80 40.14 1.95
C LYS A 83 13.95 38.79 1.24
N MET A 84 13.82 38.71 -0.09
CA MET A 84 13.86 37.44 -0.84
C MET A 84 15.26 36.99 -1.28
N ALA A 85 16.32 37.78 -1.06
CA ALA A 85 17.67 37.47 -1.55
C ALA A 85 18.38 36.25 -0.91
N SER A 86 17.72 35.52 0.01
CA SER A 86 18.30 34.37 0.72
C SER A 86 17.37 33.16 0.84
N ARG A 87 16.23 33.13 0.13
CA ARG A 87 15.30 31.98 0.12
C ARG A 87 15.19 31.41 -1.29
N THR A 88 15.51 30.13 -1.46
CA THR A 88 15.52 29.44 -2.75
C THR A 88 14.48 28.30 -2.81
N PRO A 89 13.94 27.96 -3.99
CA PRO A 89 13.05 26.80 -4.15
C PRO A 89 13.67 25.48 -3.67
N PHE A 90 15.01 25.36 -3.74
CA PHE A 90 15.76 24.23 -3.19
C PHE A 90 15.59 24.11 -1.66
N GLN A 91 15.69 25.22 -0.93
CA GLN A 91 15.47 25.21 0.52
C GLN A 91 14.01 24.86 0.85
N ASP A 92 13.02 25.41 0.14
CA ASP A 92 11.60 25.10 0.32
C ASP A 92 11.26 23.62 0.09
N ALA A 93 11.82 23.02 -0.97
CA ALA A 93 11.70 21.60 -1.25
C ALA A 93 12.38 20.75 -0.16
N ALA A 94 13.62 21.10 0.23
CA ALA A 94 14.35 20.40 1.28
C ALA A 94 13.65 20.45 2.64
N LEU A 95 13.07 21.59 3.03
CA LEU A 95 12.29 21.69 4.26
C LEU A 95 11.06 20.79 4.25
N SER A 96 10.39 20.65 3.09
CA SER A 96 9.25 19.74 2.93
C SER A 96 9.64 18.26 3.01
N ILE A 97 10.80 17.89 2.43
CA ILE A 97 11.36 16.55 2.52
C ILE A 97 11.74 16.22 3.97
N VAL A 98 12.51 17.09 4.62
CA VAL A 98 13.01 16.87 6.00
C VAL A 98 11.89 16.92 7.04
N LYS A 99 10.86 17.76 6.87
CA LYS A 99 9.68 17.77 7.76
C LYS A 99 8.97 16.41 7.75
N GLY A 100 8.64 15.88 6.56
CA GLY A 100 8.01 14.56 6.46
C GLY A 100 8.90 13.42 6.99
N ALA A 101 10.21 13.46 6.68
CA ALA A 101 11.17 12.49 7.24
C ALA A 101 11.20 12.51 8.77
N ALA A 102 11.13 13.69 9.39
CA ALA A 102 11.10 13.84 10.84
C ALA A 102 9.77 13.38 11.45
N CYS A 103 8.63 13.70 10.83
CA CYS A 103 7.33 13.20 11.27
C CYS A 103 7.28 11.66 11.27
N ILE A 104 7.86 11.01 10.26
CA ILE A 104 7.95 9.54 10.19
C ILE A 104 8.94 9.00 11.24
N ALA A 105 10.19 9.49 11.25
CA ALA A 105 11.25 8.94 12.09
C ALA A 105 10.97 9.10 13.59
N LEU A 106 10.44 10.26 13.99
CA LEU A 106 10.17 10.64 15.37
C LEU A 106 8.70 10.43 15.78
N SER A 107 7.89 9.84 14.91
CA SER A 107 6.44 9.61 15.12
C SER A 107 5.69 10.89 15.53
N LEU A 108 5.95 12.00 14.84
CA LEU A 108 5.30 13.30 15.08
C LEU A 108 4.09 13.47 14.17
N LYS A 109 3.16 14.32 14.60
CA LYS A 109 2.08 14.82 13.76
C LYS A 109 2.67 15.75 12.69
N THR A 110 1.91 16.04 11.63
CA THR A 110 2.27 17.08 10.66
C THR A 110 1.78 18.45 11.14
N ALA A 111 0.59 18.47 11.77
CA ALA A 111 -0.03 19.65 12.34
C ALA A 111 0.88 20.35 13.35
N ARG A 112 1.04 21.67 13.19
CA ARG A 112 1.68 22.61 14.14
C ARG A 112 3.12 22.28 14.54
N THR A 113 3.74 21.27 13.94
CA THR A 113 5.01 20.72 14.41
C THR A 113 6.21 21.59 14.00
N THR A 114 6.07 22.46 13.00
CA THR A 114 7.12 23.41 12.61
C THR A 114 7.01 24.70 13.42
N GLN A 115 8.00 24.91 14.28
CA GLN A 115 8.07 26.03 15.23
C GLN A 115 8.79 27.25 14.62
N ASN A 116 9.81 27.01 13.78
CA ASN A 116 10.61 28.07 13.14
C ASN A 116 11.29 27.56 11.86
N VAL A 117 11.51 28.45 10.90
CA VAL A 117 12.34 28.22 9.71
C VAL A 117 13.27 29.40 9.47
N LYS A 118 14.53 29.13 9.11
CA LYS A 118 15.50 30.16 8.74
C LYS A 118 16.17 29.79 7.42
N PHE A 119 16.41 30.80 6.60
CA PHE A 119 17.06 30.67 5.30
C PHE A 119 18.34 31.51 5.29
N SER A 120 19.40 30.98 4.69
CA SER A 120 20.71 31.60 4.58
C SER A 120 21.20 31.55 3.13
N LYS A 121 22.36 32.16 2.86
CA LYS A 121 23.03 32.04 1.56
C LYS A 121 23.47 30.59 1.30
N ASP A 122 23.90 30.33 0.07
CA ASP A 122 24.55 29.07 -0.33
C ASP A 122 23.65 27.84 -0.05
N ASN A 123 22.35 27.98 -0.34
CA ASN A 123 21.31 26.96 -0.14
C ASN A 123 21.23 26.37 1.29
N ARG A 124 21.77 27.06 2.31
CA ARG A 124 21.65 26.65 3.72
C ARG A 124 20.32 27.06 4.33
N CYS A 125 19.68 26.17 5.07
CA CYS A 125 18.48 26.48 5.84
C CYS A 125 18.46 25.73 7.18
N SER A 126 17.55 26.11 8.08
CA SER A 126 17.29 25.34 9.29
C SER A 126 15.80 25.29 9.61
N ILE A 127 15.33 24.14 10.07
CA ILE A 127 13.96 23.94 10.59
C ILE A 127 14.02 23.58 12.06
N THR A 128 13.13 24.20 12.85
CA THR A 128 12.92 23.86 14.26
C THR A 128 11.58 23.15 14.38
N LEU A 129 11.60 21.93 14.90
CA LEU A 129 10.43 21.08 15.11
C LEU A 129 10.12 20.97 16.61
N GLY A 130 8.84 20.87 16.96
CA GLY A 130 8.39 20.72 18.35
C GLY A 130 6.85 20.76 18.47
N PRO A 131 6.28 20.29 19.59
CA PRO A 131 6.97 19.74 20.75
C PRO A 131 7.53 18.33 20.50
N ILE A 132 8.71 18.05 21.05
CA ILE A 132 9.40 16.75 21.03
C ILE A 132 9.87 16.49 22.47
N GLU A 133 9.30 15.48 23.13
CA GLU A 133 9.44 15.28 24.58
C GLU A 133 10.85 14.80 25.01
N VAL A 134 11.47 13.97 24.17
CA VAL A 134 12.74 13.27 24.46
C VAL A 134 13.71 13.50 23.30
N GLU A 135 15.00 13.57 23.58
CA GLU A 135 16.04 13.67 22.55
C GLU A 135 15.96 12.46 21.58
N PRO A 136 16.00 12.68 20.25
CA PRO A 136 16.04 11.59 19.28
C PRO A 136 17.18 10.61 19.55
N THR A 137 16.87 9.32 19.48
CA THR A 137 17.90 8.28 19.54
C THR A 137 18.75 8.30 18.27
N ALA A 138 19.99 7.79 18.36
CA ALA A 138 20.87 7.65 17.19
C ALA A 138 20.24 6.81 16.05
N ALA A 139 19.34 5.88 16.38
CA ALA A 139 18.59 5.10 15.40
C ALA A 139 17.53 5.95 14.67
N GLU A 140 16.84 6.84 15.38
CA GLU A 140 15.85 7.76 14.79
C GLU A 140 16.53 8.86 13.96
N GLU A 141 17.70 9.36 14.38
CA GLU A 141 18.53 10.24 13.56
C GLU A 141 19.04 9.57 12.27
N ALA A 142 19.48 8.30 12.36
CA ALA A 142 19.88 7.54 11.19
C ALA A 142 18.69 7.28 10.26
N LEU A 143 17.50 7.05 10.82
CA LEU A 143 16.27 6.88 10.06
C LEU A 143 15.85 8.18 9.35
N LEU A 144 15.88 9.33 10.04
CA LEU A 144 15.64 10.66 9.47
C LEU A 144 16.49 10.91 8.22
N LYS A 145 17.81 10.63 8.31
CA LYS A 145 18.78 10.81 7.22
C LYS A 145 18.50 9.84 6.07
N THR A 146 18.24 8.57 6.38
CA THR A 146 17.87 7.53 5.40
C THR A 146 16.59 7.89 4.64
N LEU A 147 15.54 8.31 5.34
CA LEU A 147 14.25 8.72 4.75
C LEU A 147 14.38 9.96 3.87
N THR A 148 15.20 10.93 4.29
CA THR A 148 15.51 12.13 3.50
C THR A 148 16.15 11.74 2.15
N LYS A 149 17.16 10.87 2.17
CA LYS A 149 17.82 10.34 0.97
C LYS A 149 16.86 9.55 0.08
N GLN A 150 16.11 8.61 0.65
CA GLN A 150 15.12 7.80 -0.09
C GLN A 150 14.09 8.66 -0.81
N LYS A 151 13.59 9.74 -0.19
CA LYS A 151 12.59 10.63 -0.82
C LYS A 151 13.16 11.50 -1.93
N ILE A 152 14.47 11.78 -1.93
CA ILE A 152 15.19 12.40 -3.07
C ILE A 152 15.29 11.39 -4.22
N GLU A 153 15.74 10.17 -3.94
CA GLU A 153 15.89 9.08 -4.93
C GLU A 153 14.56 8.67 -5.60
N GLU A 154 13.44 8.82 -4.88
CA GLU A 154 12.07 8.66 -5.37
C GLU A 154 11.71 9.60 -6.53
N ASN A 155 12.39 10.76 -6.65
CA ASN A 155 12.06 11.83 -7.60
C ASN A 155 10.57 12.21 -7.59
N CYS A 156 9.97 12.26 -6.41
CA CYS A 156 8.55 12.49 -6.19
C CYS A 156 8.16 13.92 -6.64
N PRO A 157 7.08 14.09 -7.43
CA PRO A 157 6.63 15.43 -7.85
C PRO A 157 5.96 16.18 -6.68
N PHE A 158 6.19 17.49 -6.62
CA PHE A 158 5.43 18.38 -5.73
C PHE A 158 4.12 18.78 -6.40
N ARG A 159 3.01 18.57 -5.70
CA ARG A 159 1.68 19.07 -6.07
C ARG A 159 1.44 20.43 -5.44
N VAL A 160 0.88 21.36 -6.22
CA VAL A 160 0.66 22.75 -5.78
C VAL A 160 -0.71 23.20 -6.23
N PHE A 161 -1.54 23.68 -5.31
CA PHE A 161 -2.88 24.18 -5.62
C PHE A 161 -3.35 25.19 -4.58
N THR A 162 -4.24 26.10 -4.98
CA THR A 162 -4.87 27.08 -4.08
C THR A 162 -6.34 26.74 -3.86
N ILE A 163 -6.77 26.69 -2.60
CA ILE A 163 -8.17 26.44 -2.21
C ILE A 163 -8.64 27.40 -1.11
N PRO A 164 -9.96 27.57 -0.93
CA PRO A 164 -10.52 28.29 0.22
C PRO A 164 -10.03 27.72 1.56
N ARG A 165 -9.71 28.60 2.50
CA ARG A 165 -9.16 28.23 3.82
C ARG A 165 -10.13 27.40 4.66
N ASP A 166 -11.43 27.66 4.55
CA ASP A 166 -12.46 26.86 5.23
C ASP A 166 -12.47 25.42 4.69
N LEU A 167 -12.29 25.24 3.38
CA LEU A 167 -12.19 23.92 2.75
C LEU A 167 -10.90 23.22 3.17
N ALA A 168 -9.76 23.91 3.14
CA ALA A 168 -8.48 23.38 3.64
C ALA A 168 -8.57 22.92 5.11
N THR A 169 -9.25 23.70 5.96
CA THR A 169 -9.44 23.38 7.38
C THR A 169 -10.42 22.22 7.57
N ARG A 170 -11.46 22.09 6.74
CA ARG A 170 -12.35 20.92 6.75
C ARG A 170 -11.65 19.64 6.31
N MET A 171 -10.84 19.70 5.25
CA MET A 171 -10.19 18.52 4.65
C MET A 171 -8.94 18.07 5.42
N TYR A 172 -8.10 19.01 5.85
CA TYR A 172 -6.77 18.71 6.42
C TYR A 172 -6.64 19.07 7.89
N GLN A 173 -7.72 19.54 8.54
CA GLN A 173 -7.71 20.02 9.93
C GLN A 173 -6.61 21.08 10.13
N GLU A 174 -5.65 20.86 11.04
CA GLU A 174 -4.48 21.72 11.21
C GLU A 174 -3.20 21.17 10.56
N SER A 175 -3.27 20.02 9.87
CA SER A 175 -2.08 19.33 9.36
C SER A 175 -1.32 20.14 8.29
N TYR A 176 -1.99 21.08 7.61
CA TYR A 176 -1.39 22.02 6.66
C TYR A 176 -0.74 23.26 7.30
N LEU A 177 -0.88 23.44 8.62
CA LEU A 177 -0.43 24.60 9.37
C LEU A 177 0.86 24.32 10.16
N ASP A 178 1.76 25.29 10.13
CA ASP A 178 2.87 25.39 11.09
C ASP A 178 2.40 26.09 12.39
N GLU A 179 3.21 26.11 13.44
CA GLU A 179 2.82 26.67 14.76
C GLU A 179 2.36 28.13 14.64
N PHE A 180 3.16 28.96 13.94
CA PHE A 180 2.88 30.38 13.70
C PHE A 180 1.63 30.64 12.84
N GLY A 181 1.07 29.61 12.20
CA GLY A 181 -0.23 29.66 11.51
C GLY A 181 -0.27 30.62 10.31
N ILE A 182 -1.50 31.02 9.95
CA ILE A 182 -1.79 31.91 8.81
C ILE A 182 -2.65 33.08 9.31
N PRO A 183 -2.33 34.34 8.96
CA PRO A 183 -3.11 35.53 9.35
C PRO A 183 -4.61 35.39 9.03
N ALA A 184 -5.48 35.86 9.93
CA ALA A 184 -6.93 35.65 9.86
C ALA A 184 -7.61 36.25 8.61
N ASN A 185 -6.98 37.25 7.97
CA ASN A 185 -7.48 37.89 6.75
C ASN A 185 -7.22 37.08 5.46
N VAL A 186 -6.42 36.01 5.52
CA VAL A 186 -6.15 35.12 4.38
C VAL A 186 -7.34 34.17 4.20
N LYS A 187 -8.04 34.32 3.07
CA LYS A 187 -9.23 33.53 2.70
C LYS A 187 -8.92 32.32 1.80
N GLU A 188 -7.87 32.41 1.01
CA GLU A 188 -7.40 31.35 0.11
C GLU A 188 -5.98 30.97 0.52
N VAL A 189 -5.69 29.67 0.52
CA VAL A 189 -4.38 29.13 0.93
C VAL A 189 -3.77 28.35 -0.21
N ARG A 190 -2.56 28.74 -0.61
CA ARG A 190 -1.72 27.97 -1.52
C ARG A 190 -1.06 26.85 -0.73
N LEU A 191 -1.38 25.62 -1.10
CA LEU A 191 -0.87 24.41 -0.48
C LEU A 191 0.25 23.82 -1.35
N VAL A 192 1.34 23.46 -0.70
CA VAL A 192 2.39 22.61 -1.28
C VAL A 192 2.26 21.24 -0.63
N VAL A 193 2.07 20.23 -1.48
CA VAL A 193 1.88 18.83 -1.09
C VAL A 193 3.00 18.00 -1.69
N LEU A 194 3.69 17.24 -0.85
CA LEU A 194 4.52 16.11 -1.26
C LEU A 194 3.74 14.84 -0.90
N PRO A 195 3.23 14.06 -1.89
CA PRO A 195 2.29 12.96 -1.65
C PRO A 195 2.81 11.89 -0.65
N GLU A 196 1.90 11.39 0.20
CA GLU A 196 2.17 10.47 1.32
C GLU A 196 3.37 10.91 2.20
N TRP A 197 3.60 12.23 2.38
CA TRP A 197 4.82 12.73 3.02
C TRP A 197 4.69 14.05 3.79
N ASN A 198 4.15 15.11 3.18
CA ASN A 198 4.04 16.43 3.83
C ASN A 198 3.03 17.34 3.12
N ILE A 199 2.30 18.14 3.91
CA ILE A 199 1.46 19.25 3.44
C ILE A 199 1.79 20.53 4.21
N ASN A 200 1.87 21.66 3.52
CA ASN A 200 2.14 22.96 4.13
C ASN A 200 1.49 24.11 3.34
N ALA A 201 0.97 25.11 4.06
CA ALA A 201 0.55 26.38 3.46
C ALA A 201 1.78 27.24 3.11
N ASN A 202 2.17 27.25 1.83
CA ASN A 202 3.38 27.90 1.39
C ASN A 202 3.11 28.83 0.20
N MET A 203 3.36 30.12 0.40
CA MET A 203 3.23 31.16 -0.64
C MET A 203 4.47 31.27 -1.56
N TYR A 204 5.53 30.51 -1.30
CA TYR A 204 6.78 30.57 -2.04
C TYR A 204 6.89 29.44 -3.09
N PRO A 205 7.62 29.63 -4.20
CA PRO A 205 7.83 28.57 -5.19
C PRO A 205 8.62 27.39 -4.62
N VAL A 206 8.34 26.21 -5.15
CA VAL A 206 9.02 24.94 -4.83
C VAL A 206 9.48 24.27 -6.12
N LEU A 207 10.48 23.40 -6.05
CA LEU A 207 10.94 22.57 -7.17
C LEU A 207 9.79 21.72 -7.73
N LYS A 208 9.88 21.32 -9.01
CA LYS A 208 8.92 20.43 -9.65
C LYS A 208 8.93 19.02 -9.05
N SER A 209 10.10 18.50 -8.69
CA SER A 209 10.26 17.20 -8.01
C SER A 209 11.43 17.16 -7.05
N THR A 210 11.44 16.16 -6.15
CA THR A 210 12.50 15.99 -5.15
C THR A 210 13.85 15.62 -5.74
N GLY A 211 13.88 14.94 -6.90
CA GLY A 211 15.12 14.51 -7.58
C GLY A 211 15.88 15.64 -8.27
N GLN A 212 15.40 16.88 -8.22
CA GLN A 212 16.17 18.07 -8.57
C GLN A 212 17.17 18.48 -7.47
N ILE A 213 17.09 17.88 -6.28
CA ILE A 213 18.12 17.97 -5.23
C ILE A 213 19.06 16.78 -5.40
N ALA A 214 20.37 16.99 -5.31
CA ALA A 214 21.35 15.91 -5.32
C ALA A 214 21.53 15.31 -3.93
N ASP A 215 21.60 16.14 -2.89
CA ASP A 215 21.81 15.73 -1.50
C ASP A 215 21.26 16.78 -0.50
N ILE A 216 20.93 16.36 0.72
CA ILE A 216 20.60 17.24 1.85
C ILE A 216 21.51 16.89 3.02
N GLN A 217 22.53 17.72 3.22
CA GLN A 217 23.56 17.50 4.22
C GLN A 217 23.13 18.09 5.57
N PHE A 218 23.04 17.24 6.60
CA PHE A 218 22.71 17.66 7.96
C PHE A 218 23.96 18.22 8.65
N GLU A 219 24.15 19.55 8.57
CA GLU A 219 25.27 20.26 9.23
C GLU A 219 25.18 20.20 10.77
N SER A 220 23.96 20.17 11.33
CA SER A 220 23.76 19.87 12.75
C SER A 220 22.35 19.37 13.07
N VAL A 221 22.26 18.38 13.95
CA VAL A 221 21.03 18.02 14.67
C VAL A 221 21.22 18.44 16.13
N LYS A 222 20.31 19.26 16.68
CA LYS A 222 20.43 19.78 18.05
C LYS A 222 19.08 19.76 18.76
N PHE A 223 18.94 18.92 19.76
CA PHE A 223 17.80 18.95 20.68
C PHE A 223 17.98 20.06 21.74
N ASN A 224 16.89 20.71 22.11
CA ASN A 224 16.82 21.64 23.22
C ASN A 224 15.77 21.12 24.21
N GLU A 225 16.23 20.59 25.33
CA GLU A 225 15.40 19.94 26.34
C GLU A 225 14.45 20.91 27.05
N GLU A 226 14.89 22.14 27.34
CA GLU A 226 14.07 23.17 28.01
C GLU A 226 12.85 23.57 27.16
N LYS A 227 13.03 23.65 25.84
CA LYS A 227 11.99 24.08 24.88
C LYS A 227 11.28 22.92 24.21
N LYS A 228 11.70 21.67 24.45
CA LYS A 228 11.21 20.47 23.75
C LYS A 228 11.22 20.64 22.23
N GLN A 229 12.36 21.12 21.71
CA GLN A 229 12.53 21.50 20.30
C GLN A 229 13.76 20.85 19.67
N LEU A 230 13.62 20.35 18.44
CA LEU A 230 14.71 19.82 17.63
C LEU A 230 15.04 20.80 16.50
N CYS A 231 16.28 21.28 16.45
CA CYS A 231 16.77 22.13 15.37
C CYS A 231 17.63 21.31 14.40
N LEU A 232 17.22 21.28 13.14
CA LEU A 232 17.91 20.64 12.02
C LEU A 232 18.51 21.74 11.14
N SER A 233 19.83 21.81 11.05
CA SER A 233 20.57 22.72 10.15
C SER A 233 21.03 21.94 8.93
N LEU A 234 20.76 22.48 7.74
CA LEU A 234 20.83 21.78 6.46
C LEU A 234 21.62 22.59 5.44
N HIS A 235 22.47 21.92 4.67
CA HIS A 235 23.06 22.41 3.43
C HIS A 235 22.46 21.60 2.27
N VAL A 236 21.66 22.27 1.43
CA VAL A 236 20.99 21.62 0.30
C VAL A 236 21.90 21.69 -0.92
N VAL A 237 22.26 20.54 -1.48
CA VAL A 237 23.09 20.42 -2.67
C VAL A 237 22.19 20.28 -3.89
N PRO A 238 22.14 21.28 -4.79
CA PRO A 238 21.33 21.20 -6.02
C PRO A 238 21.77 20.08 -6.95
N GLY A 239 20.84 19.59 -7.75
CA GLY A 239 21.12 18.73 -8.90
C GLY A 239 21.78 19.50 -10.07
N PRO A 240 22.06 18.83 -11.19
CA PRO A 240 22.78 19.41 -12.34
C PRO A 240 22.20 20.71 -12.90
N ASP A 241 20.89 20.92 -12.74
CA ASP A 241 20.14 22.08 -13.27
C ASP A 241 20.05 23.28 -12.29
N GLU A 242 21.03 23.45 -11.40
CA GLU A 242 21.06 24.49 -10.34
C GLU A 242 20.70 25.90 -10.85
N GLN A 243 21.16 26.24 -12.05
CA GLN A 243 21.05 27.60 -12.62
C GLN A 243 19.64 27.94 -13.12
N SER A 244 18.78 26.94 -13.35
CA SER A 244 17.41 27.14 -13.81
C SER A 244 16.49 25.99 -13.36
N PRO A 245 16.21 25.88 -12.06
CA PRO A 245 15.38 24.81 -11.53
C PRO A 245 13.96 24.87 -12.10
N ALA A 246 13.48 23.75 -12.65
CA ALA A 246 12.06 23.56 -12.92
C ALA A 246 11.27 23.71 -11.61
N LEU A 247 10.18 24.47 -11.66
CA LEU A 247 9.29 24.72 -10.52
C LEU A 247 8.00 23.92 -10.67
N ALA A 248 7.34 23.61 -9.55
CA ALA A 248 6.01 23.03 -9.58
C ALA A 248 4.99 24.05 -10.10
N GLU A 249 4.21 23.65 -11.10
CA GLU A 249 3.11 24.45 -11.65
C GLU A 249 1.88 24.38 -10.75
N GLU A 250 1.04 25.42 -10.76
CA GLU A 250 -0.14 25.48 -9.90
C GLU A 250 -1.34 24.82 -10.59
N GLU A 251 -1.78 23.68 -10.03
CA GLU A 251 -2.86 22.84 -10.50
C GLU A 251 -4.23 23.53 -10.31
N LYS A 252 -5.06 23.50 -11.35
CA LYS A 252 -6.47 23.94 -11.27
C LYS A 252 -7.35 22.73 -10.99
N LEU A 253 -7.59 22.46 -9.72
CA LEU A 253 -8.36 21.29 -9.27
C LEU A 253 -9.86 21.58 -9.17
N GLY A 254 -10.67 20.69 -9.73
CA GLY A 254 -12.08 20.56 -9.39
C GLY A 254 -12.26 19.97 -7.98
N PRO A 255 -13.46 20.07 -7.37
CA PRO A 255 -13.71 19.63 -5.99
C PRO A 255 -13.36 18.15 -5.72
N GLU A 256 -13.49 17.27 -6.73
CA GLU A 256 -13.16 15.84 -6.63
C GLU A 256 -11.67 15.51 -6.84
N GLU A 257 -10.86 16.47 -7.30
CA GLU A 257 -9.44 16.26 -7.62
C GLU A 257 -8.51 16.72 -6.49
N ILE A 258 -9.08 17.33 -5.46
CA ILE A 258 -8.39 17.73 -4.23
C ILE A 258 -8.04 16.46 -3.45
N PRO A 259 -6.76 16.21 -3.13
CA PRO A 259 -6.35 14.97 -2.47
C PRO A 259 -6.95 14.85 -1.06
N SER A 260 -7.26 13.62 -0.65
CA SER A 260 -7.74 13.34 0.71
C SER A 260 -6.63 13.52 1.73
N ARG A 261 -6.99 13.65 3.03
CA ARG A 261 -6.02 13.79 4.12
C ARG A 261 -4.97 12.67 4.11
N ALA A 262 -5.39 11.43 3.96
CA ALA A 262 -4.48 10.28 3.93
C ALA A 262 -3.54 10.25 2.71
N GLN A 263 -3.84 10.99 1.63
CA GLN A 263 -2.97 11.10 0.45
C GLN A 263 -1.86 12.15 0.60
N VAL A 264 -1.96 13.04 1.60
CA VAL A 264 -1.01 14.16 1.79
C VAL A 264 -0.15 14.06 3.05
N LEU A 265 -0.56 13.24 4.03
CA LEU A 265 0.16 13.09 5.29
C LEU A 265 1.29 12.05 5.21
N PRO A 266 2.37 12.22 6.00
CA PRO A 266 3.34 11.17 6.25
C PRO A 266 2.70 10.00 7.01
N PRO A 267 3.10 8.76 6.74
CA PRO A 267 2.65 7.59 7.49
C PRO A 267 3.37 7.47 8.85
N SER A 268 3.29 8.50 9.70
CA SER A 268 3.85 8.49 11.05
C SER A 268 3.04 7.59 12.01
N GLY A 269 1.75 7.40 11.73
CA GLY A 269 0.82 6.61 12.53
C GLY A 269 0.28 7.32 13.78
N VAL A 270 0.50 8.64 13.91
CA VAL A 270 0.01 9.46 15.04
C VAL A 270 -1.05 10.51 14.66
N GLU A 271 -1.23 10.77 13.37
CA GLU A 271 -2.45 11.41 12.87
C GLU A 271 -3.41 10.28 12.49
N GLY A 272 -4.56 10.23 13.16
CA GLY A 272 -5.53 9.15 12.94
C GLY A 272 -6.15 9.25 11.56
N ASP A 273 -6.04 8.17 10.78
CA ASP A 273 -6.80 7.98 9.56
C ASP A 273 -8.26 7.71 9.91
N ASP A 274 -8.98 8.79 10.16
CA ASP A 274 -10.44 8.79 10.24
C ASP A 274 -10.94 8.60 8.80
N PHE A 275 -11.02 7.33 8.38
CA PHE A 275 -11.63 6.92 7.12
C PHE A 275 -13.12 7.26 7.18
N GLY A 276 -13.44 8.49 6.80
CA GLY A 276 -14.78 9.03 6.94
C GLY A 276 -15.84 8.06 6.42
N GLU A 277 -16.85 7.82 7.24
CA GLU A 277 -18.08 7.11 6.88
C GLU A 277 -18.81 7.92 5.80
N GLY A 278 -18.34 7.78 4.56
CA GLY A 278 -19.12 8.10 3.38
C GLY A 278 -20.22 7.07 3.23
N ASP A 279 -21.40 7.54 2.87
CA ASP A 279 -22.55 6.69 2.52
C ASP A 279 -22.16 5.88 1.26
N ASP A 280 -21.84 4.60 1.45
CA ASP A 280 -21.16 3.77 0.46
C ASP A 280 -21.92 2.46 0.22
N ASP A 281 -22.65 2.39 -0.91
CA ASP A 281 -23.44 1.23 -1.33
C ASP A 281 -22.61 -0.04 -1.67
N GLN A 282 -21.28 -0.03 -1.47
CA GLN A 282 -20.40 -1.17 -1.72
C GLN A 282 -19.40 -1.41 -0.57
N THR A 283 -19.33 -2.66 -0.12
CA THR A 283 -18.43 -3.11 0.96
C THR A 283 -17.32 -3.97 0.35
N ILE A 284 -16.07 -3.51 0.44
CA ILE A 284 -14.89 -4.23 -0.04
C ILE A 284 -13.90 -4.38 1.12
N THR A 285 -13.72 -5.61 1.60
CA THR A 285 -12.81 -6.00 2.69
C THR A 285 -12.08 -7.30 2.31
N PRO A 286 -11.02 -7.71 3.03
CA PRO A 286 -10.35 -8.99 2.78
C PRO A 286 -11.25 -10.24 2.93
N TRP A 287 -12.41 -10.12 3.60
CA TRP A 287 -13.32 -11.24 3.89
C TRP A 287 -14.65 -11.18 3.12
N ASP A 288 -15.14 -9.98 2.84
CA ASP A 288 -16.43 -9.76 2.19
C ASP A 288 -16.35 -8.69 1.08
N VAL A 289 -17.07 -8.97 -0.01
CA VAL A 289 -17.13 -8.18 -1.25
C VAL A 289 -18.60 -8.13 -1.67
N GLN A 290 -19.27 -7.05 -1.30
CA GLN A 290 -20.65 -6.75 -1.66
C GLN A 290 -20.69 -5.54 -2.60
N ALA A 291 -21.25 -5.75 -3.79
CA ALA A 291 -21.39 -4.73 -4.81
C ALA A 291 -22.69 -3.93 -4.66
N ALA A 292 -22.68 -2.68 -5.15
CA ALA A 292 -23.89 -1.88 -5.33
C ALA A 292 -24.80 -2.48 -6.44
N GLU A 293 -25.99 -1.91 -6.65
CA GLU A 293 -26.95 -2.45 -7.63
C GLU A 293 -26.39 -2.63 -9.04
N GLY A 294 -25.49 -1.74 -9.47
CA GLY A 294 -24.80 -1.76 -10.77
C GLY A 294 -23.46 -2.49 -10.80
N GLY A 295 -23.06 -3.18 -9.72
CA GLY A 295 -21.77 -3.88 -9.63
C GLY A 295 -20.70 -3.10 -8.85
N ILE A 296 -19.45 -3.53 -8.97
CA ILE A 296 -18.33 -2.93 -8.24
C ILE A 296 -17.80 -1.74 -9.04
N ASP A 297 -17.95 -0.52 -8.51
CA ASP A 297 -17.32 0.66 -9.08
C ASP A 297 -15.85 0.69 -8.69
N TYR A 298 -15.02 0.12 -9.57
CA TYR A 298 -13.58 0.12 -9.44
C TYR A 298 -12.96 1.53 -9.46
N ASN A 299 -13.55 2.52 -10.14
CA ASN A 299 -13.02 3.89 -10.15
C ASN A 299 -13.25 4.59 -8.81
N LYS A 300 -14.44 4.42 -8.22
CA LYS A 300 -14.74 4.86 -6.84
C LYS A 300 -13.83 4.15 -5.84
N LEU A 301 -13.56 2.86 -6.04
CA LEU A 301 -12.62 2.09 -5.21
C LEU A 301 -11.17 2.61 -5.30
N LEU A 302 -10.69 3.02 -6.49
CA LEU A 302 -9.37 3.67 -6.62
C LEU A 302 -9.29 4.99 -5.86
N LYS A 303 -10.32 5.84 -5.94
CA LYS A 303 -10.40 7.08 -5.15
C LYS A 303 -10.39 6.79 -3.64
N LYS A 304 -11.20 5.83 -3.18
CA LYS A 304 -11.32 5.44 -1.75
C LYS A 304 -10.01 4.87 -1.18
N PHE A 305 -9.37 3.96 -1.90
CA PHE A 305 -8.13 3.34 -1.43
C PHE A 305 -6.90 4.23 -1.69
N GLY A 306 -6.97 5.16 -2.65
CA GLY A 306 -5.85 6.01 -3.05
C GLY A 306 -4.85 5.28 -3.94
N CYS A 307 -5.32 4.37 -4.80
CA CYS A 307 -4.52 3.61 -5.75
C CYS A 307 -4.44 4.32 -7.11
N SER A 308 -3.35 4.12 -7.86
CA SER A 308 -3.19 4.64 -9.22
C SER A 308 -3.68 3.64 -10.26
N SER A 309 -4.27 4.09 -11.36
CA SER A 309 -4.62 3.21 -12.49
C SER A 309 -3.37 2.79 -13.29
N ILE A 310 -3.39 1.59 -13.86
CA ILE A 310 -2.37 1.14 -14.80
C ILE A 310 -2.68 1.75 -16.17
N THR A 311 -1.77 2.59 -16.67
CA THR A 311 -1.92 3.29 -17.94
C THR A 311 -1.25 2.54 -19.11
N PRO A 312 -1.60 2.84 -20.37
CA PRO A 312 -0.92 2.27 -21.54
C PRO A 312 0.60 2.52 -21.57
N GLU A 313 1.05 3.63 -20.98
CA GLU A 313 2.47 3.97 -20.87
C GLU A 313 3.18 3.02 -19.90
N LEU A 314 2.57 2.69 -18.75
CA LEU A 314 3.12 1.70 -17.81
C LEU A 314 3.16 0.29 -18.43
N ILE A 315 2.16 -0.08 -19.22
CA ILE A 315 2.16 -1.35 -19.96
C ILE A 315 3.32 -1.35 -20.97
N SER A 316 3.46 -0.28 -21.77
CA SER A 316 4.57 -0.12 -22.72
C SER A 316 5.95 -0.19 -22.05
N ARG A 317 6.11 0.37 -20.84
CA ARG A 317 7.35 0.27 -20.05
C ARG A 317 7.65 -1.16 -19.60
N ILE A 318 6.64 -1.92 -19.18
CA ILE A 318 6.79 -3.36 -18.86
C ILE A 318 7.22 -4.14 -20.11
N GLU A 319 6.62 -3.88 -21.28
CA GLU A 319 7.01 -4.54 -22.53
C GLU A 319 8.45 -4.20 -22.94
N ALA A 320 8.86 -2.93 -22.80
CA ALA A 320 10.22 -2.47 -23.11
C ALA A 320 11.28 -3.07 -22.17
N LEU A 321 11.01 -3.12 -20.86
CA LEU A 321 11.91 -3.69 -19.86
C LEU A 321 12.12 -5.20 -20.03
N THR A 322 11.05 -5.92 -20.37
CA THR A 322 11.04 -7.40 -20.44
C THR A 322 11.37 -7.93 -21.84
N GLY A 323 11.20 -7.13 -22.89
CA GLY A 323 11.24 -7.59 -24.28
C GLY A 323 10.12 -8.58 -24.62
N LYS A 324 9.02 -8.59 -23.84
CA LYS A 324 7.88 -9.50 -24.00
C LYS A 324 6.58 -8.71 -24.12
N ARG A 325 5.66 -9.20 -24.94
CA ARG A 325 4.30 -8.65 -25.02
C ARG A 325 3.59 -8.82 -23.67
N ALA A 326 2.99 -7.75 -23.17
CA ALA A 326 2.35 -7.70 -21.87
C ALA A 326 1.23 -8.74 -21.75
N HIS A 327 1.09 -9.36 -20.59
CA HIS A 327 0.05 -10.36 -20.34
C HIS A 327 -1.35 -9.83 -20.69
N HIS A 328 -2.23 -10.67 -21.24
CA HIS A 328 -3.58 -10.24 -21.65
C HIS A 328 -4.39 -9.65 -20.47
N LEU A 329 -4.16 -10.13 -19.24
CA LEU A 329 -4.76 -9.54 -18.02
C LEU A 329 -4.34 -8.08 -17.75
N LEU A 330 -3.17 -7.63 -18.22
CA LEU A 330 -2.81 -6.20 -18.22
C LEU A 330 -3.47 -5.48 -19.40
N ARG A 331 -3.33 -6.02 -20.62
CA ARG A 331 -3.87 -5.42 -21.86
C ARG A 331 -5.38 -5.17 -21.81
N ARG A 332 -6.11 -6.01 -21.07
CA ARG A 332 -7.58 -5.95 -20.89
C ARG A 332 -8.01 -5.21 -19.62
N GLY A 333 -7.09 -4.60 -18.88
CA GLY A 333 -7.41 -3.87 -17.65
C GLY A 333 -8.05 -4.75 -16.56
N ILE A 334 -7.65 -6.02 -16.48
CA ILE A 334 -8.03 -6.92 -15.37
C ILE A 334 -7.10 -6.68 -14.19
N PHE A 335 -5.78 -6.72 -14.39
CA PHE A 335 -4.85 -5.98 -13.54
C PHE A 335 -4.93 -4.52 -13.97
N PHE A 336 -5.49 -3.68 -13.11
CA PHE A 336 -6.02 -2.37 -13.51
C PHE A 336 -5.50 -1.20 -12.66
N SER A 337 -4.90 -1.49 -11.50
CA SER A 337 -4.34 -0.48 -10.62
C SER A 337 -3.10 -0.96 -9.90
N HIS A 338 -2.37 -0.01 -9.32
CA HIS A 338 -1.08 -0.25 -8.68
C HIS A 338 -0.82 0.75 -7.53
N ARG A 339 0.25 0.47 -6.78
CA ARG A 339 0.98 1.45 -5.97
C ARG A 339 2.47 1.32 -6.28
N ASP A 340 3.14 2.45 -6.49
CA ASP A 340 4.59 2.56 -6.72
C ASP A 340 5.19 1.68 -7.84
N LEU A 341 4.37 1.09 -8.71
CA LEU A 341 4.83 0.32 -9.87
C LEU A 341 5.73 1.16 -10.78
N ASN A 342 5.40 2.44 -10.99
CA ASN A 342 6.27 3.39 -11.67
C ASN A 342 7.66 3.48 -11.03
N LEU A 343 7.76 3.59 -9.70
CA LEU A 343 9.04 3.68 -8.98
C LEU A 343 9.84 2.37 -9.06
N LEU A 344 9.15 1.23 -9.10
CA LEU A 344 9.78 -0.06 -9.39
C LEU A 344 10.36 -0.07 -10.82
N LEU A 345 9.57 0.26 -11.84
CA LEU A 345 10.04 0.30 -13.24
C LEU A 345 11.19 1.31 -13.42
N ASP A 346 11.12 2.50 -12.80
CA ASP A 346 12.19 3.50 -12.80
C ASP A 346 13.50 2.92 -12.25
N SER A 347 13.43 2.10 -11.19
CA SER A 347 14.60 1.43 -10.61
C SER A 347 15.17 0.34 -11.51
N LEU A 348 14.32 -0.37 -12.25
CA LEU A 348 14.73 -1.41 -13.20
C LEU A 348 15.36 -0.81 -14.46
N GLU A 349 14.82 0.29 -14.98
CA GLU A 349 15.40 1.02 -16.12
C GLU A 349 16.78 1.59 -15.75
N LYS A 350 16.90 2.23 -14.58
CA LYS A 350 18.20 2.67 -14.04
C LYS A 350 19.18 1.50 -13.89
N ARG A 351 18.72 0.35 -13.40
CA ARG A 351 19.53 -0.87 -13.25
C ARG A 351 20.00 -1.43 -14.60
N GLN A 352 19.10 -1.51 -15.59
CA GLN A 352 19.40 -1.97 -16.95
C GLN A 352 20.37 -1.02 -17.66
N ALA A 353 20.20 0.30 -17.53
CA ALA A 353 21.12 1.29 -18.07
C ALA A 353 22.52 1.19 -17.45
N ARG A 354 22.63 1.00 -16.11
CA ARG A 354 23.92 0.76 -15.44
C ARG A 354 24.60 -0.51 -15.97
N LEU A 355 23.86 -1.63 -16.08
CA LEU A 355 24.37 -2.89 -16.64
C LEU A 355 24.87 -2.73 -18.09
N ALA A 356 24.10 -2.04 -18.95
CA ALA A 356 24.49 -1.79 -20.33
C ALA A 356 25.71 -0.85 -20.47
N SER A 357 25.91 0.06 -19.52
CA SER A 357 27.01 1.04 -19.56
C SER A 357 28.40 0.43 -19.29
N GLY A 358 28.47 -0.74 -18.66
CA GLY A 358 29.71 -1.44 -18.32
C GLY A 358 30.65 -0.73 -17.32
N LYS A 359 30.30 0.48 -16.86
CA LYS A 359 31.13 1.25 -15.92
C LYS A 359 31.03 0.66 -14.51
N ARG A 360 32.17 0.22 -13.98
CA ARG A 360 32.37 0.18 -12.53
C ARG A 360 32.56 1.62 -12.06
N GLU A 361 31.71 2.07 -11.14
CA GLU A 361 31.95 3.30 -10.40
C GLU A 361 32.83 2.96 -9.20
N ASP A 362 34.07 3.44 -9.17
CA ASP A 362 34.94 3.31 -8.00
C ASP A 362 34.61 4.45 -7.02
N GLY A 363 33.65 4.22 -6.12
CA GLY A 363 33.20 5.21 -5.14
C GLY A 363 32.23 4.65 -4.09
N PRO A 364 32.00 5.36 -2.96
CA PRO A 364 31.05 4.92 -1.93
C PRO A 364 29.61 4.94 -2.50
N GLY A 365 29.04 3.74 -2.70
CA GLY A 365 27.87 3.52 -3.57
C GLY A 365 28.09 2.48 -4.68
N SER A 366 29.33 1.98 -4.81
CA SER A 366 29.72 0.85 -5.66
C SER A 366 29.29 -0.52 -5.14
N GLU A 367 28.48 -0.58 -4.07
CA GLU A 367 27.90 -1.83 -3.59
C GLU A 367 27.02 -2.43 -4.70
N GLY A 368 27.31 -3.68 -5.03
CA GLY A 368 27.17 -4.19 -6.38
C GLY A 368 25.76 -4.19 -6.95
N LEU A 369 25.73 -4.31 -8.29
CA LEU A 369 24.59 -4.85 -9.04
C LEU A 369 24.27 -6.32 -8.70
N SER A 370 24.70 -6.83 -7.54
CA SER A 370 24.47 -8.20 -7.06
C SER A 370 23.11 -8.33 -6.37
N GLY A 371 22.59 -9.55 -6.31
CA GLY A 371 21.20 -9.81 -5.94
C GLY A 371 20.18 -9.39 -7.01
N PRO A 372 18.89 -9.68 -6.78
CA PRO A 372 17.83 -9.41 -7.74
C PRO A 372 17.42 -7.92 -7.70
N GLY A 373 16.92 -7.39 -8.82
CA GLY A 373 16.42 -6.00 -8.85
C GLY A 373 15.18 -5.78 -7.96
N PHE A 374 14.37 -6.81 -7.82
CA PHE A 374 13.23 -6.92 -6.91
C PHE A 374 12.87 -8.40 -6.72
N TYR A 375 11.94 -8.70 -5.82
CA TYR A 375 11.30 -10.02 -5.72
C TYR A 375 9.78 -9.89 -5.75
N LEU A 376 9.11 -10.99 -6.09
CA LEU A 376 7.65 -11.11 -6.04
C LEU A 376 7.21 -11.70 -4.70
N TYR A 377 6.09 -11.22 -4.18
CA TYR A 377 5.38 -11.84 -3.06
C TYR A 377 3.89 -11.95 -3.39
N THR A 378 3.28 -13.11 -3.15
CA THR A 378 1.82 -13.29 -3.14
C THR A 378 1.44 -14.28 -2.04
N GLY A 379 0.16 -14.40 -1.71
CA GLY A 379 -0.31 -15.30 -0.65
C GLY A 379 -1.57 -16.10 -1.02
N ARG A 380 -1.82 -17.16 -0.26
CA ARG A 380 -3.05 -17.96 -0.31
C ARG A 380 -3.38 -18.47 1.08
N GLY A 381 -4.51 -18.04 1.63
CA GLY A 381 -5.05 -18.64 2.83
C GLY A 381 -5.78 -19.98 2.55
N PRO A 382 -5.28 -21.12 3.05
CA PRO A 382 -5.74 -22.44 2.66
C PRO A 382 -7.04 -22.83 3.41
N SER A 383 -8.18 -22.68 2.74
CA SER A 383 -9.52 -22.93 3.33
C SER A 383 -10.34 -24.01 2.61
N SER A 384 -9.74 -24.73 1.66
CA SER A 384 -10.41 -25.73 0.81
C SER A 384 -9.36 -26.68 0.22
N GLU A 385 -9.72 -27.94 -0.03
CA GLU A 385 -8.83 -28.97 -0.60
C GLU A 385 -8.20 -28.55 -1.95
N ALA A 386 -8.98 -27.86 -2.79
CA ALA A 386 -8.57 -27.42 -4.11
C ALA A 386 -8.76 -25.92 -4.28
N LEU A 387 -7.95 -25.33 -5.16
CA LEU A 387 -8.15 -24.00 -5.70
C LEU A 387 -9.36 -23.95 -6.67
N HIS A 388 -9.87 -22.75 -6.90
CA HIS A 388 -10.82 -22.45 -7.96
C HIS A 388 -10.23 -21.42 -8.93
N ILE A 389 -10.83 -21.23 -10.10
CA ILE A 389 -10.31 -20.33 -11.14
C ILE A 389 -10.03 -18.90 -10.61
N GLY A 390 -10.85 -18.42 -9.66
CA GLY A 390 -10.60 -17.17 -8.92
C GLY A 390 -9.25 -17.07 -8.19
N HIS A 391 -8.72 -18.18 -7.69
CA HIS A 391 -7.37 -18.25 -7.09
C HIS A 391 -6.29 -18.45 -8.15
N LEU A 392 -6.61 -19.15 -9.24
CA LEU A 392 -5.64 -19.51 -10.27
C LEU A 392 -5.16 -18.29 -11.07
N VAL A 393 -6.02 -17.31 -11.34
CA VAL A 393 -5.66 -16.11 -12.13
C VAL A 393 -4.54 -15.27 -11.51
N PRO A 394 -4.57 -14.90 -10.21
CA PRO A 394 -3.42 -14.27 -9.55
C PRO A 394 -2.13 -15.09 -9.69
N PHE A 395 -2.17 -16.41 -9.49
CA PHE A 395 -0.99 -17.26 -9.64
C PHE A 395 -0.47 -17.33 -11.08
N MET A 396 -1.35 -17.43 -12.09
CA MET A 396 -0.97 -17.38 -13.51
C MET A 396 -0.28 -16.07 -13.86
N PHE A 397 -0.78 -14.94 -13.34
CA PHE A 397 -0.16 -13.64 -13.56
C PHE A 397 1.18 -13.50 -12.82
N THR A 398 1.28 -13.94 -11.57
CA THR A 398 2.55 -13.96 -10.82
C THR A 398 3.58 -14.86 -11.50
N LYS A 399 3.15 -15.98 -12.10
CA LYS A 399 4.01 -16.88 -12.88
C LYS A 399 4.52 -16.17 -14.14
N TYR A 400 3.65 -15.47 -14.87
CA TYR A 400 4.06 -14.60 -15.98
C TYR A 400 5.09 -13.55 -15.53
N LEU A 401 4.86 -12.86 -14.40
CA LEU A 401 5.80 -11.87 -13.87
C LEU A 401 7.16 -12.49 -13.52
N GLN A 402 7.18 -13.67 -12.92
CA GLN A 402 8.41 -14.41 -12.64
C GLN A 402 9.16 -14.75 -13.95
N ASP A 403 8.47 -15.26 -14.97
CA ASP A 403 9.07 -15.62 -16.25
C ASP A 403 9.70 -14.42 -16.97
N VAL A 404 9.00 -13.28 -17.02
CA VAL A 404 9.42 -12.13 -17.86
C VAL A 404 10.42 -11.20 -17.19
N PHE A 405 10.47 -11.18 -15.85
CA PHE A 405 11.44 -10.38 -15.09
C PHE A 405 12.61 -11.19 -14.50
N ASP A 406 12.55 -12.53 -14.54
CA ASP A 406 13.56 -13.45 -14.01
C ASP A 406 13.90 -13.26 -12.51
N VAL A 407 12.86 -13.07 -11.69
CA VAL A 407 12.98 -12.72 -10.26
C VAL A 407 12.58 -13.84 -9.31
N PRO A 408 13.16 -13.86 -8.08
CA PRO A 408 12.67 -14.75 -7.03
C PRO A 408 11.25 -14.40 -6.61
N LEU A 409 10.54 -15.41 -6.11
CA LEU A 409 9.16 -15.35 -5.66
C LEU A 409 9.03 -16.01 -4.29
N VAL A 410 8.34 -15.36 -3.36
CA VAL A 410 7.89 -15.96 -2.10
C VAL A 410 6.36 -16.10 -2.10
N ILE A 411 5.85 -17.23 -1.64
CA ILE A 411 4.41 -17.50 -1.56
C ILE A 411 4.03 -17.89 -0.12
N GLN A 412 3.25 -17.05 0.54
CA GLN A 412 2.76 -17.30 1.90
C GLN A 412 1.50 -18.17 1.87
N LEU A 413 1.44 -19.16 2.76
CA LEU A 413 0.26 -19.96 3.04
C LEU A 413 -0.19 -19.69 4.47
N THR A 414 -1.24 -18.87 4.60
CA THR A 414 -1.75 -18.33 5.87
C THR A 414 -2.63 -19.35 6.60
N ASP A 415 -2.04 -20.49 6.97
CA ASP A 415 -2.71 -21.56 7.71
C ASP A 415 -3.05 -21.18 9.16
N ASP A 416 -2.27 -20.28 9.76
CA ASP A 416 -2.58 -19.62 11.02
C ASP A 416 -3.78 -18.67 10.90
N GLU A 417 -3.89 -17.87 9.83
CA GLU A 417 -5.08 -17.05 9.54
C GLU A 417 -6.33 -17.91 9.48
N LYS A 418 -6.32 -19.01 8.72
CA LYS A 418 -7.53 -19.83 8.57
C LYS A 418 -7.91 -20.51 9.88
N PHE A 419 -6.95 -20.82 10.75
CA PHE A 419 -7.25 -21.29 12.11
C PHE A 419 -7.87 -20.16 12.97
N LEU A 420 -7.33 -18.93 12.91
CA LEU A 420 -7.79 -17.78 13.69
C LEU A 420 -9.14 -17.19 13.24
N PHE A 421 -9.54 -17.43 11.98
CA PHE A 421 -10.73 -16.86 11.35
C PHE A 421 -11.83 -17.88 10.99
N LYS A 422 -11.59 -19.20 11.11
CA LYS A 422 -12.59 -20.24 10.85
C LYS A 422 -12.71 -21.22 12.01
N ASP A 423 -13.72 -20.99 12.86
CA ASP A 423 -14.05 -21.84 14.03
C ASP A 423 -14.28 -23.33 13.67
N SER A 424 -14.55 -23.64 12.40
CA SER A 424 -14.75 -25.00 11.88
C SER A 424 -13.46 -25.76 11.50
N LEU A 425 -12.28 -25.13 11.54
CA LEU A 425 -11.02 -25.72 11.13
C LEU A 425 -10.05 -25.85 12.31
N THR A 426 -9.42 -27.02 12.46
CA THR A 426 -8.36 -27.22 13.46
C THR A 426 -7.00 -26.77 12.91
N LEU A 427 -6.01 -26.61 13.80
CA LEU A 427 -4.66 -26.23 13.42
C LEU A 427 -3.99 -27.28 12.52
N GLU A 428 -4.24 -28.56 12.79
CA GLU A 428 -3.73 -29.68 11.99
C GLU A 428 -4.36 -29.69 10.59
N GLU A 429 -5.64 -29.36 10.49
CA GLU A 429 -6.37 -29.34 9.23
C GLU A 429 -5.97 -28.14 8.36
N THR A 430 -5.86 -26.93 8.92
CA THR A 430 -5.35 -25.78 8.14
C THR A 430 -3.93 -26.00 7.67
N HIS A 431 -3.08 -26.62 8.50
CA HIS A 431 -1.73 -26.99 8.11
C HIS A 431 -1.73 -28.03 6.98
N ARG A 432 -2.54 -29.09 7.05
CA ARG A 432 -2.70 -30.08 5.97
C ARG A 432 -3.17 -29.42 4.67
N LEU A 433 -4.17 -28.54 4.75
CA LEU A 433 -4.69 -27.80 3.60
C LEU A 433 -3.63 -26.89 2.97
N ALA A 434 -2.67 -26.36 3.74
CA ALA A 434 -1.52 -25.63 3.19
C ALA A 434 -0.70 -26.51 2.24
N PHE A 435 -0.35 -27.74 2.62
CA PHE A 435 0.41 -28.66 1.75
C PHE A 435 -0.38 -29.08 0.50
N GLU A 436 -1.70 -29.30 0.59
CA GLU A 436 -2.52 -29.60 -0.61
C GLU A 436 -2.71 -28.37 -1.52
N ASN A 437 -2.84 -27.16 -0.96
CA ASN A 437 -2.87 -25.92 -1.75
C ASN A 437 -1.48 -25.64 -2.38
N ALA A 438 -0.38 -26.01 -1.71
CA ALA A 438 0.96 -25.93 -2.29
C ALA A 438 1.11 -26.80 -3.55
N LYS A 439 0.46 -27.98 -3.60
CA LYS A 439 0.45 -28.83 -4.80
C LYS A 439 -0.25 -28.16 -5.99
N ASP A 440 -1.39 -27.50 -5.76
CA ASP A 440 -2.08 -26.71 -6.79
C ASP A 440 -1.21 -25.52 -7.26
N ILE A 441 -0.55 -24.83 -6.33
CA ILE A 441 0.33 -23.68 -6.64
C ILE A 441 1.53 -24.13 -7.47
N ILE A 442 2.19 -25.23 -7.11
CA ILE A 442 3.29 -25.82 -7.91
C ILE A 442 2.79 -26.23 -9.31
N ALA A 443 1.55 -26.74 -9.41
CA ALA A 443 0.92 -27.08 -10.69
C ALA A 443 0.61 -25.87 -11.59
N CYS A 444 0.76 -24.62 -11.12
CA CYS A 444 0.78 -23.43 -11.97
C CYS A 444 2.07 -23.34 -12.82
N GLY A 445 3.11 -24.10 -12.50
CA GLY A 445 4.36 -24.17 -13.25
C GLY A 445 5.38 -23.07 -12.92
N PHE A 446 5.46 -22.69 -11.64
CA PHE A 446 6.51 -21.80 -11.13
C PHE A 446 7.90 -22.46 -11.22
N ASP A 447 8.94 -21.65 -11.39
CA ASP A 447 10.33 -22.10 -11.43
C ASP A 447 10.77 -22.53 -10.01
N PRO A 448 11.13 -23.82 -9.79
CA PRO A 448 11.55 -24.27 -8.46
C PRO A 448 12.77 -23.52 -7.96
N ASP A 449 13.75 -23.20 -8.81
CA ASP A 449 15.03 -22.57 -8.39
C ASP A 449 14.89 -21.09 -8.02
N LYS A 450 13.68 -20.52 -8.19
CA LYS A 450 13.35 -19.12 -7.89
C LYS A 450 12.18 -18.97 -6.91
N THR A 451 11.44 -20.04 -6.61
CA THR A 451 10.19 -19.96 -5.86
C THR A 451 10.30 -20.64 -4.50
N PHE A 452 10.04 -19.88 -3.43
CA PHE A 452 9.90 -20.38 -2.07
C PHE A 452 8.44 -20.30 -1.63
N ILE A 453 7.84 -21.43 -1.26
CA ILE A 453 6.49 -21.49 -0.71
C ILE A 453 6.62 -21.78 0.79
N PHE A 454 5.86 -21.13 1.66
CA PHE A 454 5.93 -21.41 3.09
C PHE A 454 4.56 -21.40 3.76
N SER A 455 4.35 -22.33 4.67
CA SER A 455 3.31 -22.26 5.70
C SER A 455 3.78 -21.29 6.78
N ASP A 456 2.88 -20.43 7.24
CA ASP A 456 3.18 -19.54 8.36
C ASP A 456 3.52 -20.36 9.60
N LEU A 457 2.73 -21.39 9.94
CA LEU A 457 3.02 -22.29 11.06
C LEU A 457 4.41 -22.95 11.00
N SER A 458 4.90 -23.30 9.81
CA SER A 458 6.25 -23.88 9.62
C SER A 458 7.39 -22.86 9.62
N TYR A 459 7.16 -21.65 9.11
CA TYR A 459 8.21 -20.66 8.88
C TYR A 459 8.23 -19.51 9.91
N ILE A 460 7.26 -19.47 10.83
CA ILE A 460 7.06 -18.40 11.81
C ILE A 460 8.33 -18.01 12.58
N GLN A 461 9.21 -18.98 12.90
CA GLN A 461 10.46 -18.72 13.62
C GLN A 461 11.39 -17.71 12.92
N HIS A 462 11.30 -17.59 11.59
CA HIS A 462 12.06 -16.63 10.79
C HIS A 462 11.29 -15.33 10.54
N LEU A 463 9.95 -15.38 10.49
CA LEU A 463 9.10 -14.19 10.36
C LEU A 463 8.99 -13.39 11.66
N TYR A 464 8.99 -14.06 12.81
CA TYR A 464 8.61 -13.48 14.10
C TYR A 464 9.37 -12.21 14.50
N PRO A 465 10.69 -12.07 14.27
CA PRO A 465 11.40 -10.82 14.53
C PRO A 465 10.83 -9.62 13.73
N VAL A 466 10.54 -9.83 12.44
CA VAL A 466 9.95 -8.80 11.56
C VAL A 466 8.50 -8.53 11.94
N ILE A 467 7.73 -9.56 12.30
CA ILE A 467 6.37 -9.42 12.82
C ILE A 467 6.36 -8.54 14.07
N LEU A 468 7.28 -8.73 15.02
CA LEU A 468 7.38 -7.91 16.23
C LEU A 468 7.77 -6.45 15.92
N GLU A 469 8.66 -6.22 14.96
CA GLU A 469 8.99 -4.86 14.48
C GLU A 469 7.75 -4.15 13.92
N ILE A 470 6.92 -4.85 13.15
CA ILE A 470 5.67 -4.33 12.59
C ILE A 470 4.62 -4.10 13.68
N GLN A 471 4.37 -5.08 14.55
CA GLN A 471 3.40 -4.98 15.65
C GLN A 471 3.71 -3.81 16.59
N LYS A 472 5.00 -3.53 16.84
CA LYS A 472 5.43 -2.36 17.63
C LYS A 472 5.09 -1.01 16.97
N LYS A 473 4.79 -0.99 15.67
CA LYS A 473 4.46 0.21 14.87
C LYS A 473 2.99 0.29 14.44
N VAL A 474 2.17 -0.70 14.79
CA VAL A 474 0.74 -0.76 14.44
C VAL A 474 -0.11 -0.80 15.72
N THR A 475 -0.98 0.18 15.89
CA THR A 475 -1.89 0.25 17.05
C THR A 475 -3.19 -0.52 16.79
N TYR A 476 -3.85 -0.96 17.87
CA TYR A 476 -5.17 -1.58 17.76
C TYR A 476 -6.20 -0.69 17.05
N ASN A 477 -6.17 0.63 17.28
CA ASN A 477 -7.05 1.58 16.61
C ASN A 477 -6.85 1.60 15.08
N GLN A 478 -5.61 1.43 14.59
CA GLN A 478 -5.33 1.37 13.16
C GLN A 478 -5.87 0.08 12.53
N VAL A 479 -5.66 -1.09 13.15
CA VAL A 479 -6.24 -2.34 12.62
C VAL A 479 -7.76 -2.34 12.71
N ARG A 480 -8.36 -1.79 13.77
CA ARG A 480 -9.81 -1.57 13.85
C ARG A 480 -10.32 -0.70 12.69
N GLY A 481 -9.64 0.41 12.38
CA GLY A 481 -10.05 1.31 11.30
C GLY A 481 -9.87 0.72 9.89
N LEU A 482 -8.84 -0.09 9.67
CA LEU A 482 -8.54 -0.71 8.37
C LEU A 482 -9.31 -2.01 8.10
N PHE A 483 -9.63 -2.77 9.15
CA PHE A 483 -10.16 -4.14 9.06
C PHE A 483 -11.51 -4.34 9.76
N GLY A 484 -12.01 -3.37 10.52
CA GLY A 484 -13.29 -3.49 11.23
C GLY A 484 -13.28 -4.44 12.44
N PHE A 485 -12.10 -4.82 12.96
CA PHE A 485 -12.00 -5.69 14.14
C PHE A 485 -12.65 -5.05 15.37
N VAL A 486 -13.36 -5.85 16.16
CA VAL A 486 -14.08 -5.42 17.37
C VAL A 486 -13.43 -5.99 18.63
N GLU A 487 -13.71 -5.39 19.80
CA GLU A 487 -13.09 -5.80 21.08
C GLU A 487 -13.45 -7.24 21.51
N SER A 488 -14.44 -7.87 20.87
CA SER A 488 -14.78 -9.29 21.04
C SER A 488 -14.06 -10.25 20.09
N ASP A 489 -13.28 -9.76 19.13
CA ASP A 489 -12.44 -10.62 18.28
C ASP A 489 -11.27 -11.21 19.08
N ASN A 490 -10.82 -12.41 18.70
CA ASN A 490 -9.63 -12.99 19.31
C ASN A 490 -8.38 -12.15 18.99
N VAL A 491 -7.44 -12.09 19.95
CA VAL A 491 -6.22 -11.28 19.82
C VAL A 491 -5.34 -11.68 18.63
N GLY A 492 -5.46 -12.92 18.14
CA GLY A 492 -4.76 -13.40 16.96
C GLY A 492 -5.21 -12.68 15.69
N LYS A 493 -6.52 -12.47 15.47
CA LYS A 493 -7.03 -11.69 14.33
C LYS A 493 -6.45 -10.28 14.29
N SER A 494 -6.40 -9.61 15.44
CA SER A 494 -5.85 -8.25 15.54
C SER A 494 -4.33 -8.19 15.33
N ALA A 495 -3.61 -9.28 15.64
CA ALA A 495 -2.18 -9.40 15.46
C ALA A 495 -1.77 -9.89 14.06
N PHE A 496 -2.66 -10.60 13.36
CA PHE A 496 -2.42 -11.24 12.06
C PHE A 496 -2.00 -10.28 10.93
N PRO A 497 -2.49 -9.03 10.80
CA PRO A 497 -2.02 -8.12 9.76
C PRO A 497 -0.50 -7.94 9.69
N ALA A 498 0.21 -8.08 10.82
CA ALA A 498 1.66 -8.05 10.84
C ALA A 498 2.33 -9.31 10.25
N VAL A 499 1.66 -10.47 10.33
CA VAL A 499 2.08 -11.75 9.73
C VAL A 499 2.00 -11.66 8.20
N GLN A 500 0.91 -11.13 7.66
CA GLN A 500 0.76 -10.91 6.22
C GLN A 500 1.62 -9.74 5.70
N ALA A 501 1.95 -8.77 6.56
CA ALA A 501 2.85 -7.67 6.21
C ALA A 501 4.33 -8.10 6.09
N ALA A 502 4.81 -8.96 6.99
CA ALA A 502 6.25 -9.29 7.11
C ALA A 502 6.91 -9.83 5.81
N PRO A 503 6.29 -10.69 5.00
CA PRO A 503 6.84 -11.15 3.72
C PRO A 503 7.07 -10.05 2.67
N SER A 504 6.55 -8.84 2.89
CA SER A 504 6.83 -7.66 2.05
C SER A 504 8.25 -7.13 2.22
N PHE A 505 9.01 -7.64 3.21
CA PHE A 505 10.36 -7.20 3.52
C PHE A 505 11.40 -8.31 3.32
N PRO A 506 12.53 -8.05 2.64
CA PRO A 506 13.57 -9.06 2.41
C PRO A 506 14.25 -9.54 3.70
N THR A 507 14.15 -8.77 4.79
CA THR A 507 14.59 -9.16 6.14
C THR A 507 13.84 -10.35 6.72
N ALA A 508 12.66 -10.68 6.21
CA ALA A 508 11.91 -11.90 6.56
C ALA A 508 12.49 -13.18 5.91
N PHE A 509 13.42 -13.04 4.96
CA PHE A 509 14.05 -14.15 4.23
C PHE A 509 15.58 -14.02 4.17
N PRO A 510 16.29 -14.01 5.32
CA PRO A 510 17.75 -13.86 5.34
C PRO A 510 18.48 -14.99 4.60
N MET A 511 17.89 -16.19 4.51
CA MET A 511 18.39 -17.32 3.72
C MET A 511 18.39 -17.04 2.20
N ILE A 512 17.48 -16.18 1.73
CA ILE A 512 17.33 -15.82 0.32
C ILE A 512 18.09 -14.53 0.02
N PHE A 513 17.91 -13.49 0.82
CA PHE A 513 18.42 -12.14 0.55
C PHE A 513 19.64 -11.73 1.39
N GLY A 514 20.23 -12.64 2.18
CA GLY A 514 21.48 -12.37 2.92
C GLY A 514 21.38 -11.28 3.99
N GLY A 515 20.17 -10.90 4.41
CA GLY A 515 19.93 -9.77 5.32
C GLY A 515 19.87 -8.39 4.65
N LYS A 516 19.91 -8.31 3.31
CA LYS A 516 19.68 -7.08 2.55
C LYS A 516 18.32 -6.44 2.92
N LYS A 517 18.27 -5.10 2.94
CA LYS A 517 17.08 -4.29 3.32
C LYS A 517 16.45 -3.52 2.15
N ASP A 518 17.18 -3.46 1.05
CA ASP A 518 17.00 -2.59 -0.12
C ASP A 518 16.45 -3.35 -1.36
N VAL A 519 16.23 -4.65 -1.25
CA VAL A 519 15.55 -5.43 -2.29
C VAL A 519 14.07 -5.02 -2.34
N ARG A 520 13.63 -4.45 -3.47
CA ARG A 520 12.23 -4.07 -3.68
C ARG A 520 11.31 -5.30 -3.73
N CYS A 521 10.08 -5.14 -3.27
CA CYS A 521 9.02 -6.14 -3.34
C CYS A 521 7.90 -5.68 -4.28
N LEU A 522 7.39 -6.57 -5.13
CA LEU A 522 6.16 -6.39 -5.91
C LEU A 522 5.12 -7.44 -5.49
N ILE A 523 3.90 -6.97 -5.19
CA ILE A 523 2.81 -7.82 -4.68
C ILE A 523 1.64 -7.86 -5.68
N PRO A 524 1.49 -8.95 -6.46
CA PRO A 524 0.33 -9.18 -7.31
C PRO A 524 -0.81 -9.83 -6.52
N GLN A 525 -1.96 -9.18 -6.51
CA GLN A 525 -3.11 -9.58 -5.68
C GLN A 525 -4.44 -9.08 -6.26
N ALA A 526 -5.57 -9.53 -5.72
CA ALA A 526 -6.84 -8.85 -5.92
C ALA A 526 -6.96 -7.63 -4.98
N ILE A 527 -7.77 -6.63 -5.35
CA ILE A 527 -7.80 -5.34 -4.64
C ILE A 527 -8.35 -5.42 -3.21
N ASP A 528 -9.06 -6.48 -2.82
CA ASP A 528 -9.52 -6.72 -1.44
C ASP A 528 -8.37 -6.87 -0.43
N GLN A 529 -7.15 -7.18 -0.89
CA GLN A 529 -5.98 -7.34 -0.04
C GLN A 529 -5.19 -6.03 0.18
N ASP A 530 -5.52 -4.94 -0.54
CA ASP A 530 -4.84 -3.64 -0.40
C ASP A 530 -4.80 -3.10 1.05
N PRO A 531 -5.81 -3.27 1.94
CA PRO A 531 -5.73 -2.81 3.33
C PRO A 531 -4.52 -3.33 4.12
N TYR A 532 -4.11 -4.60 3.93
CA TYR A 532 -2.89 -5.15 4.54
C TYR A 532 -1.64 -4.42 4.05
N PHE A 533 -1.58 -4.13 2.77
CA PHE A 533 -0.38 -3.57 2.16
C PHE A 533 -0.32 -2.05 2.19
N ARG A 534 -1.46 -1.38 2.35
CA ARG A 534 -1.54 0.01 2.80
C ARG A 534 -0.89 0.14 4.19
N MET A 535 -1.36 -0.63 5.17
CA MET A 535 -0.74 -0.69 6.50
C MET A 535 0.77 -1.01 6.43
N THR A 536 1.16 -1.96 5.58
CA THR A 536 2.56 -2.35 5.40
C THR A 536 3.41 -1.20 4.82
N ARG A 537 2.90 -0.48 3.81
CA ARG A 537 3.53 0.72 3.24
C ARG A 537 3.64 1.87 4.25
N ASP A 538 2.72 1.93 5.21
CA ASP A 538 2.76 2.93 6.28
C ASP A 538 3.76 2.55 7.39
N VAL A 539 4.03 1.25 7.57
CA VAL A 539 5.04 0.74 8.51
C VAL A 539 6.45 0.77 7.91
N ALA A 540 6.63 0.45 6.63
CA ALA A 540 7.95 0.26 6.00
C ALA A 540 8.92 1.44 6.25
N PRO A 541 8.53 2.72 6.03
CA PRO A 541 9.40 3.87 6.30
C PRO A 541 9.79 3.97 7.78
N ARG A 542 8.92 3.57 8.71
CA ARG A 542 9.16 3.59 10.16
C ARG A 542 10.08 2.46 10.64
N LEU A 543 10.42 1.51 9.76
CA LEU A 543 11.43 0.45 9.94
C LEU A 543 12.71 0.69 9.13
N GLY A 544 12.77 1.76 8.31
CA GLY A 544 13.87 2.00 7.38
C GLY A 544 13.90 1.02 6.20
N LEU A 545 12.74 0.44 5.85
CA LEU A 545 12.56 -0.53 4.77
C LEU A 545 11.80 0.12 3.60
N LEU A 546 12.00 -0.42 2.39
CA LEU A 546 11.32 0.07 1.20
C LEU A 546 9.81 -0.28 1.25
N LYS A 547 8.96 0.67 0.84
CA LYS A 547 7.53 0.40 0.60
C LYS A 547 7.38 -0.69 -0.48
N PRO A 548 6.54 -1.72 -0.28
CA PRO A 548 6.21 -2.65 -1.37
C PRO A 548 5.42 -1.93 -2.47
N ALA A 549 5.74 -2.26 -3.71
CA ALA A 549 4.92 -1.93 -4.86
C ALA A 549 3.79 -2.96 -4.98
N LEU A 550 2.59 -2.52 -5.36
CA LEU A 550 1.41 -3.38 -5.46
C LEU A 550 0.86 -3.36 -6.88
N ILE A 551 0.25 -4.46 -7.33
CA ILE A 551 -0.48 -4.52 -8.59
C ILE A 551 -1.77 -5.33 -8.40
N HIS A 552 -2.91 -4.71 -8.71
CA HIS A 552 -4.24 -5.16 -8.28
C HIS A 552 -5.09 -5.66 -9.44
N SER A 553 -5.66 -6.86 -9.28
CA SER A 553 -6.70 -7.39 -10.15
C SER A 553 -8.10 -6.94 -9.74
N ARG A 554 -8.99 -6.87 -10.73
CA ARG A 554 -10.43 -7.00 -10.55
C ARG A 554 -10.76 -8.38 -9.96
N PHE A 555 -11.96 -8.53 -9.41
CA PHE A 555 -12.47 -9.82 -8.96
C PHE A 555 -12.96 -10.67 -10.13
N ILE A 556 -12.78 -11.99 -10.05
CA ILE A 556 -13.57 -12.92 -10.88
C ILE A 556 -14.96 -13.04 -10.24
N PRO A 557 -16.04 -12.77 -10.99
CA PRO A 557 -17.39 -12.83 -10.45
C PRO A 557 -17.83 -14.27 -10.19
N ALA A 558 -18.77 -14.45 -9.26
CA ALA A 558 -19.43 -15.71 -9.03
C ALA A 558 -20.25 -16.14 -10.26
N LEU A 559 -20.47 -17.44 -10.43
CA LEU A 559 -21.29 -17.95 -11.54
C LEU A 559 -22.69 -17.32 -11.56
N GLN A 560 -23.31 -17.11 -10.39
CA GLN A 560 -24.66 -16.59 -10.25
C GLN A 560 -24.84 -15.12 -10.68
N GLY A 561 -23.76 -14.35 -10.85
CA GLY A 561 -23.83 -12.96 -11.28
C GLY A 561 -22.67 -12.09 -10.79
N PHE A 562 -22.57 -10.89 -11.38
CA PHE A 562 -21.45 -9.95 -11.21
C PHE A 562 -21.41 -9.23 -9.86
N LYS A 563 -22.44 -9.39 -9.02
CA LYS A 563 -22.59 -8.70 -7.73
C LYS A 563 -21.78 -9.31 -6.59
N THR A 564 -21.30 -10.55 -6.74
CA THR A 564 -20.54 -11.26 -5.71
C THR A 564 -19.26 -11.89 -6.29
N LYS A 565 -18.23 -11.96 -5.45
CA LYS A 565 -16.95 -12.62 -5.76
C LYS A 565 -17.11 -14.15 -5.73
N MET A 566 -16.40 -14.88 -6.61
CA MET A 566 -16.29 -16.34 -6.52
C MET A 566 -15.76 -16.76 -5.13
N SER A 567 -16.47 -17.66 -4.44
CA SER A 567 -16.10 -18.13 -3.10
C SER A 567 -16.08 -19.65 -3.01
N GLY A 568 -14.95 -20.18 -2.55
CA GLY A 568 -14.79 -21.60 -2.21
C GLY A 568 -15.70 -22.10 -1.07
N SER A 569 -16.47 -21.22 -0.43
CA SER A 569 -17.48 -21.61 0.56
C SER A 569 -18.84 -21.98 -0.05
N VAL A 570 -19.06 -21.72 -1.35
CA VAL A 570 -20.30 -22.04 -2.07
C VAL A 570 -19.95 -22.81 -3.34
N GLU A 571 -20.09 -24.14 -3.30
CA GLU A 571 -19.63 -25.05 -4.36
C GLU A 571 -20.24 -24.73 -5.74
N THR A 572 -21.50 -24.31 -5.78
CA THR A 572 -22.22 -23.93 -7.00
C THR A 572 -21.78 -22.57 -7.58
N SER A 573 -21.02 -21.76 -6.84
CA SER A 573 -20.51 -20.46 -7.29
C SER A 573 -19.15 -20.53 -7.98
N SER A 574 -18.46 -21.67 -7.88
CA SER A 574 -17.04 -21.82 -8.18
C SER A 574 -16.76 -22.98 -9.14
N ILE A 575 -15.86 -22.74 -10.11
CA ILE A 575 -15.22 -23.79 -10.90
C ILE A 575 -13.88 -24.14 -10.21
N TYR A 576 -13.77 -25.36 -9.68
CA TYR A 576 -12.56 -25.84 -9.01
C TYR A 576 -11.56 -26.46 -10.00
N VAL A 577 -10.27 -26.41 -9.68
CA VAL A 577 -9.24 -27.11 -10.46
C VAL A 577 -9.33 -28.64 -10.34
N SER A 578 -10.16 -29.15 -9.42
CA SER A 578 -10.53 -30.55 -9.27
C SER A 578 -11.84 -30.94 -9.96
N ASP A 579 -12.58 -30.00 -10.57
CA ASP A 579 -13.82 -30.34 -11.28
C ASP A 579 -13.51 -31.21 -12.52
N THR A 580 -14.34 -32.22 -12.76
CA THR A 580 -14.31 -33.01 -14.01
C THR A 580 -14.86 -32.21 -15.19
N PRO A 581 -14.54 -32.56 -16.45
CA PRO A 581 -15.06 -31.87 -17.62
C PRO A 581 -16.60 -31.74 -17.65
N GLU A 582 -17.31 -32.76 -17.17
CA GLU A 582 -18.78 -32.76 -17.11
C GLU A 582 -19.31 -31.90 -15.94
N GLN A 583 -18.61 -31.80 -14.80
CA GLN A 583 -18.93 -30.84 -13.74
C GLN A 583 -18.76 -29.39 -14.22
N ILE A 584 -17.66 -29.07 -14.91
CA ILE A 584 -17.42 -27.74 -15.50
C ILE A 584 -18.58 -27.36 -16.44
N LYS A 585 -18.88 -28.24 -17.40
CA LYS A 585 -19.97 -28.06 -18.36
C LYS A 585 -21.32 -27.83 -17.69
N ASN A 586 -21.66 -28.65 -16.69
CA ASN A 586 -22.94 -28.51 -15.98
C ASN A 586 -23.00 -27.25 -15.12
N LYS A 587 -21.91 -26.86 -14.45
CA LYS A 587 -21.85 -25.60 -13.68
C LYS A 587 -22.02 -24.37 -14.58
N ILE A 588 -21.33 -24.30 -15.72
CA ILE A 588 -21.47 -23.18 -16.67
C ILE A 588 -22.87 -23.15 -17.29
N ASN A 589 -23.41 -24.28 -17.75
CA ASN A 589 -24.74 -24.30 -18.36
C ASN A 589 -25.85 -23.92 -17.38
N LYS A 590 -25.81 -24.47 -16.16
CA LYS A 590 -26.89 -24.34 -15.17
C LYS A 590 -26.80 -23.09 -14.29
N TYR A 591 -25.59 -22.64 -13.93
CA TYR A 591 -25.40 -21.60 -12.92
C TYR A 591 -24.77 -20.30 -13.45
N ALA A 592 -24.05 -20.30 -14.58
CA ALA A 592 -23.49 -19.07 -15.12
C ALA A 592 -24.62 -18.16 -15.65
N PHE A 593 -24.77 -16.99 -15.05
CA PHE A 593 -25.74 -15.97 -15.44
C PHE A 593 -25.47 -15.44 -16.85
N SER A 594 -26.53 -15.18 -17.61
CA SER A 594 -26.51 -14.77 -19.02
C SER A 594 -26.96 -13.32 -19.17
N GLY A 595 -26.19 -12.53 -19.91
CA GLY A 595 -26.61 -11.21 -20.41
C GLY A 595 -27.35 -11.27 -21.75
N GLY A 596 -27.43 -12.45 -22.37
CA GLY A 596 -28.29 -12.72 -23.54
C GLY A 596 -29.77 -12.91 -23.20
N GLN A 597 -30.61 -12.84 -24.23
CA GLN A 597 -32.07 -12.86 -24.11
C GLN A 597 -32.64 -14.27 -23.82
N ALA A 598 -33.87 -14.32 -23.32
CA ALA A 598 -34.56 -15.56 -22.97
C ALA A 598 -34.96 -16.44 -24.18
N THR A 599 -35.07 -15.83 -25.38
CA THR A 599 -35.45 -16.53 -26.61
C THR A 599 -34.48 -16.22 -27.75
N GLU A 600 -34.27 -17.16 -28.69
CA GLU A 600 -33.42 -16.90 -29.85
C GLU A 600 -33.91 -15.70 -30.66
N ALA A 601 -35.22 -15.60 -30.91
CA ALA A 601 -35.79 -14.50 -31.69
C ALA A 601 -35.47 -13.12 -31.08
N GLU A 602 -35.51 -12.99 -29.75
CA GLU A 602 -35.07 -11.77 -29.08
C GLU A 602 -33.56 -11.59 -29.12
N GLN A 603 -32.78 -12.66 -28.93
CA GLN A 603 -31.31 -12.60 -29.00
C GLN A 603 -30.85 -12.08 -30.38
N ARG A 604 -31.46 -12.54 -31.48
CA ARG A 604 -31.16 -12.08 -32.85
C ARG A 604 -31.49 -10.59 -33.09
N VAL A 605 -32.35 -9.98 -32.27
CA VAL A 605 -32.83 -8.59 -32.46
C VAL A 605 -32.20 -7.62 -31.47
N LYS A 606 -32.05 -8.02 -30.21
CA LYS A 606 -31.57 -7.19 -29.09
C LYS A 606 -30.10 -7.43 -28.75
N GLY A 607 -29.55 -8.59 -29.12
CA GLY A 607 -28.23 -9.02 -28.68
C GLY A 607 -28.11 -9.30 -27.19
N ALA A 608 -26.87 -9.42 -26.72
CA ALA A 608 -26.53 -9.63 -25.31
C ALA A 608 -25.80 -8.43 -24.69
N ASP A 609 -26.03 -8.22 -23.40
CA ASP A 609 -25.26 -7.29 -22.57
C ASP A 609 -23.99 -7.99 -22.04
N LEU A 610 -22.84 -7.54 -22.51
CA LEU A 610 -21.53 -8.11 -22.16
C LEU A 610 -21.05 -7.71 -20.76
N ASP A 611 -21.57 -6.60 -20.20
CA ASP A 611 -21.16 -6.07 -18.90
C ASP A 611 -21.81 -6.83 -17.73
N ILE A 612 -22.79 -7.70 -18.02
CA ILE A 612 -23.43 -8.58 -17.03
C ILE A 612 -23.28 -10.09 -17.36
N ASP A 613 -22.88 -10.46 -18.57
CA ASP A 613 -22.75 -11.86 -19.00
C ASP A 613 -21.52 -12.56 -18.40
N ILE A 614 -21.76 -13.49 -17.47
CA ILE A 614 -20.68 -14.20 -16.77
C ILE A 614 -19.84 -15.08 -17.71
N PRO A 615 -20.42 -15.82 -18.69
CA PRO A 615 -19.63 -16.54 -19.67
C PRO A 615 -18.63 -15.67 -20.44
N PHE A 616 -19.08 -14.53 -20.98
CA PHE A 616 -18.21 -13.60 -21.69
C PHE A 616 -17.17 -12.98 -20.76
N GLN A 617 -17.56 -12.57 -19.54
CA GLN A 617 -16.61 -12.05 -18.56
C GLN A 617 -15.51 -13.07 -18.25
N TYR A 618 -15.82 -14.35 -18.04
CA TYR A 618 -14.82 -15.39 -17.79
C TYR A 618 -13.84 -15.55 -18.99
N LEU A 619 -14.33 -15.44 -20.23
CA LEU A 619 -13.46 -15.45 -21.42
C LEU A 619 -12.43 -14.31 -21.38
N THR A 620 -12.76 -13.13 -20.86
CA THR A 620 -11.78 -12.03 -20.69
C THR A 620 -10.60 -12.42 -19.79
N PHE A 621 -10.82 -13.29 -18.80
CA PHE A 621 -9.81 -13.79 -17.85
C PHE A 621 -9.00 -14.99 -18.34
N ILE A 622 -9.50 -15.81 -19.28
CA ILE A 622 -8.86 -17.09 -19.63
C ILE A 622 -8.49 -17.26 -21.10
N LEU A 623 -9.22 -16.63 -22.03
CA LEU A 623 -8.99 -16.81 -23.46
C LEU A 623 -7.77 -15.97 -23.87
N ASN A 624 -6.66 -16.59 -24.28
CA ASN A 624 -5.41 -15.85 -24.55
C ASN A 624 -5.45 -14.94 -25.79
N ASP A 625 -6.32 -15.25 -26.75
CA ASP A 625 -6.44 -14.55 -28.02
C ASP A 625 -7.34 -13.30 -27.87
N ASP A 626 -6.80 -12.13 -28.22
CA ASP A 626 -7.54 -10.85 -28.13
C ASP A 626 -8.48 -10.64 -29.33
N ASP A 627 -8.12 -11.12 -30.52
CA ASP A 627 -8.90 -10.95 -31.74
C ASP A 627 -10.12 -11.89 -31.70
N GLN A 628 -9.92 -13.14 -31.27
CA GLN A 628 -11.03 -14.07 -31.02
C GLN A 628 -11.98 -13.57 -29.93
N LEU A 629 -11.46 -13.03 -28.81
CA LEU A 629 -12.31 -12.46 -27.76
C LEU A 629 -13.15 -11.29 -28.28
N LYS A 630 -12.54 -10.41 -29.07
CA LYS A 630 -13.21 -9.28 -29.71
C LYS A 630 -14.30 -9.75 -30.69
N GLU A 631 -14.01 -10.73 -31.54
CA GLU A 631 -14.99 -11.31 -32.47
C GLU A 631 -16.19 -11.92 -31.73
N ILE A 632 -15.96 -12.67 -30.66
CA ILE A 632 -17.02 -13.23 -29.81
C ILE A 632 -17.88 -12.11 -29.21
N GLY A 633 -17.25 -11.06 -28.65
CA GLY A 633 -17.96 -9.92 -28.08
C GLY A 633 -18.84 -9.20 -29.10
N GLU A 634 -18.28 -8.83 -30.25
CA GLU A 634 -19.01 -8.15 -31.32
C GLU A 634 -20.19 -8.98 -31.84
N LYS A 635 -19.99 -10.29 -32.05
CA LYS A 635 -21.06 -11.18 -32.54
C LYS A 635 -22.15 -11.41 -31.50
N TYR A 636 -21.79 -11.59 -30.24
CA TYR A 636 -22.75 -11.83 -29.17
C TYR A 636 -23.57 -10.57 -28.84
N GLN A 637 -22.93 -9.40 -28.82
CA GLN A 637 -23.59 -8.10 -28.64
C GLN A 637 -24.56 -7.76 -29.80
N LYS A 638 -24.29 -8.22 -31.03
CA LYS A 638 -25.19 -8.05 -32.18
C LYS A 638 -26.29 -9.12 -32.30
N GLY A 639 -26.24 -10.18 -31.49
CA GLY A 639 -27.16 -11.32 -31.64
C GLY A 639 -26.79 -12.32 -32.75
N GLU A 640 -25.64 -12.14 -33.40
CA GLU A 640 -25.10 -13.09 -34.38
C GLU A 640 -24.68 -14.41 -33.72
N MET A 641 -24.26 -14.36 -32.46
CA MET A 641 -23.97 -15.51 -31.61
C MET A 641 -25.03 -15.67 -30.49
N LEU A 642 -25.35 -16.91 -30.14
CA LEU A 642 -26.25 -17.27 -29.05
C LEU A 642 -25.48 -17.55 -27.74
N THR A 643 -26.12 -17.35 -26.59
CA THR A 643 -25.54 -17.65 -25.26
C THR A 643 -25.00 -19.07 -25.14
N GLY A 644 -25.68 -20.05 -25.77
CA GLY A 644 -25.23 -21.45 -25.77
C GLY A 644 -23.89 -21.64 -26.48
N GLU A 645 -23.60 -20.87 -27.52
CA GLU A 645 -22.33 -20.91 -28.26
C GLU A 645 -21.20 -20.27 -27.44
N VAL A 646 -21.46 -19.11 -26.82
CA VAL A 646 -20.51 -18.46 -25.89
C VAL A 646 -20.17 -19.38 -24.71
N LYS A 647 -21.18 -20.02 -24.11
CA LYS A 647 -20.99 -21.02 -23.05
C LYS A 647 -20.18 -22.22 -23.54
N ALA A 648 -20.41 -22.72 -24.76
CA ALA A 648 -19.64 -23.82 -25.32
C ALA A 648 -18.15 -23.47 -25.52
N ILE A 649 -17.83 -22.25 -25.97
CA ILE A 649 -16.46 -21.76 -26.07
C ILE A 649 -15.82 -21.70 -24.67
N LEU A 650 -16.50 -21.09 -23.69
CA LEU A 650 -16.00 -21.02 -22.32
C LEU A 650 -15.75 -22.41 -21.71
N ILE A 651 -16.68 -23.34 -21.90
CA ILE A 651 -16.55 -24.72 -21.38
C ILE A 651 -15.30 -25.39 -21.95
N LYS A 652 -15.04 -25.24 -23.27
CA LYS A 652 -13.85 -25.79 -23.91
C LYS A 652 -12.56 -25.22 -23.30
N GLU A 653 -12.47 -23.90 -23.17
CA GLU A 653 -11.27 -23.24 -22.61
C GLU A 653 -11.04 -23.60 -21.14
N LEU A 654 -12.10 -23.64 -20.32
CA LEU A 654 -12.03 -24.09 -18.92
C LEU A 654 -11.63 -25.56 -18.80
N GLN A 655 -12.19 -26.44 -19.64
CA GLN A 655 -11.84 -27.86 -19.65
C GLN A 655 -10.36 -28.06 -20.00
N ALA A 656 -9.83 -27.34 -21.00
CA ALA A 656 -8.42 -27.40 -21.36
C ALA A 656 -7.50 -26.86 -20.24
N LEU A 657 -7.87 -25.73 -19.62
CA LEU A 657 -7.14 -25.12 -18.51
C LEU A 657 -7.09 -26.05 -17.28
N VAL A 658 -8.24 -26.61 -16.89
CA VAL A 658 -8.36 -27.49 -15.73
C VAL A 658 -7.67 -28.83 -15.97
N LEU A 659 -7.85 -29.45 -17.14
CA LEU A 659 -7.15 -30.70 -17.49
C LEU A 659 -5.63 -30.52 -17.46
N GLY A 660 -5.12 -29.45 -18.10
CA GLY A 660 -3.69 -29.15 -18.08
C GLY A 660 -3.15 -28.86 -16.68
N HIS A 661 -3.96 -28.27 -15.78
CA HIS A 661 -3.60 -28.12 -14.38
C HIS A 661 -3.56 -29.47 -13.65
N GLN A 662 -4.57 -30.33 -13.83
CA GLN A 662 -4.64 -31.66 -13.23
C GLN A 662 -3.47 -32.56 -13.66
N GLU A 663 -3.10 -32.53 -14.96
CA GLU A 663 -1.93 -33.24 -15.49
C GLU A 663 -0.59 -32.78 -14.90
N ARG A 664 -0.48 -31.50 -14.52
CA ARG A 664 0.70 -30.97 -13.82
C ARG A 664 0.66 -31.32 -12.33
N ARG A 665 -0.50 -31.16 -11.67
CA ARG A 665 -0.69 -31.52 -10.26
C ARG A 665 -0.40 -33.00 -9.99
N ALA A 666 -0.81 -33.89 -10.88
CA ALA A 666 -0.54 -35.33 -10.80
C ALA A 666 0.96 -35.70 -10.84
N LYS A 667 1.83 -34.77 -11.27
CA LYS A 667 3.29 -34.93 -11.27
C LYS A 667 3.96 -34.33 -10.03
N VAL A 668 3.24 -33.58 -9.20
CA VAL A 668 3.77 -32.95 -7.98
C VAL A 668 3.88 -34.00 -6.88
N THR A 669 5.10 -34.38 -6.54
CA THR A 669 5.39 -35.31 -5.44
C THR A 669 5.56 -34.56 -4.12
N ASP A 670 5.45 -35.26 -2.99
CA ASP A 670 5.72 -34.65 -1.68
C ASP A 670 7.18 -34.19 -1.53
N ASP A 671 8.13 -34.80 -2.28
CA ASP A 671 9.52 -34.31 -2.37
C ASP A 671 9.62 -32.99 -3.13
N MET A 672 8.82 -32.79 -4.19
CA MET A 672 8.73 -31.48 -4.84
C MET A 672 8.13 -30.44 -3.88
N VAL A 673 7.08 -30.79 -3.13
CA VAL A 673 6.51 -29.87 -2.12
C VAL A 673 7.57 -29.51 -1.07
N ARG A 674 8.28 -30.51 -0.51
CA ARG A 674 9.42 -30.29 0.40
C ARG A 674 10.50 -29.39 -0.23
N GLN A 675 10.83 -29.59 -1.50
CA GLN A 675 11.80 -28.75 -2.21
C GLN A 675 11.31 -27.30 -2.30
N PHE A 676 10.10 -27.04 -2.79
CA PHE A 676 9.54 -25.69 -2.86
C PHE A 676 9.46 -25.01 -1.48
N MET A 677 9.28 -25.79 -0.41
CA MET A 677 9.19 -25.32 0.98
C MET A 677 10.52 -25.33 1.76
N ASP A 678 11.66 -25.59 1.11
CA ASP A 678 12.98 -25.43 1.72
C ASP A 678 13.59 -24.04 1.41
N PRO A 679 13.82 -23.16 2.40
CA PRO A 679 14.47 -21.87 2.20
C PRO A 679 16.00 -21.96 2.10
N PHE A 680 16.62 -23.09 2.45
CA PHE A 680 18.09 -23.25 2.51
C PHE A 680 18.71 -23.74 1.19
N ARG A 681 17.91 -23.87 0.13
CA ARG A 681 18.35 -24.42 -1.16
C ARG A 681 19.50 -23.60 -1.79
N PRO A 682 20.51 -24.27 -2.37
CA PRO A 682 21.67 -23.59 -2.97
C PRO A 682 21.33 -22.55 -4.05
N CYS A 683 20.21 -22.72 -4.76
CA CYS A 683 19.75 -21.82 -5.83
C CYS A 683 19.53 -20.37 -5.35
N PHE A 684 19.20 -20.15 -4.08
CA PHE A 684 18.95 -18.82 -3.53
C PHE A 684 20.24 -18.04 -3.17
N LYS A 685 21.40 -18.71 -3.03
CA LYS A 685 22.66 -18.07 -2.64
C LYS A 685 23.09 -16.93 -3.58
N LYS A 686 22.66 -16.98 -4.85
CA LYS A 686 22.90 -15.93 -5.87
C LYS A 686 22.17 -14.61 -5.60
N TYR A 687 21.18 -14.60 -4.69
CA TYR A 687 20.42 -13.41 -4.31
C TYR A 687 20.96 -12.75 -3.03
N ALA A 688 21.55 -13.55 -2.13
CA ALA A 688 22.20 -13.12 -0.91
C ALA A 688 23.56 -12.42 -1.16
N GLN A 689 24.29 -12.86 -2.20
CA GLN A 689 25.47 -12.18 -2.74
C GLN A 689 25.08 -10.89 -3.46
#